data_AF-A0A258RBI0-F1
#
_entry.id   AF-A0A258RBI0-F1
#
_cell.length_a   1.000
_cell.length_b   1.000
_cell.length_c   1.000
_cell.angle_alpha   90.00
_cell.angle_beta   90.00
_cell.angle_gamma   90.00
#
_symmetry.space_group_name_H-M   'P 1'
#
loop_
_entity.id
_entity.type
_entity.pdbx_description
1 polymer ?
#
loop_
_entity_poly.entity_id
_entity_poly.type
_entity_poly.pdbx_seq_one_letter_code
_entity_poly.pdbx_strand_id
1 'polypeptide(L)'
;MQRRLMRALPCLGALAISGALAAAAPPEPIDAPASARAARSAGAETAWSFTLPRAAITSAGVYDLQGRLLRTLWRAETLPAGAQRRSWDGRDDQGQAVALTDVEFRLIHHRMAYVWEGVIGNSSAAAGGPSAHRSFLPPTSIAPVGSRIHYAVGYNEGQPGLHGFASGAPQVDIRALPSTDPFVGYAMLASDGVRMYWANTGGMSHSSFIGAHDLATSARAVFVAGAPVCLNFRPDGKTCYPDQTYASVIDLHTEASDGPTGLAVQRRGRLLAVAHGGQNRIRLFDKTTGALVRDMAVRLQPKALNQLAMSPAGDLWVISGRTVLRYTDLDGEPRVATTISMLERPLALGTAEAGDDSVWVADGGASQQLKRFDREGQAAQVIGVAGGYGNDPAVAGDKLFFGANRDQERTAVGVTADGSLWVVDTQNNRMLRFPAGALAGNRSDERIAYLPASYAATVDHGNPRRVFANFLEFDVDGNAPLQAGASWKLVRNWLAGLPASLTDERTANSGFGGFASVETLANGRTYGMLSARGRQTLVELPASGPLRVVKPLAAPMPRMTAKVLYENGDLGYSLTGPGRQTVLRLPLKGFDAAGDPVWSSEPTALASVPTSAGSPWFRGAFTGLLPPRFPVSASGRVVFLDQSVQGNEGFHLGAAATGADDWLWQASPTGALDGKGSFQTKRLDGSITYGGNAVWTHGRHIVYGYHGEFYKDLKTGRVGQANQFMHFDEGGLFIGQFGQPSTREAPALDAGLSGNAFSPTLVRDGSRLYLYHNDESAHGGVHRWRIDGWDDIADLRGRGAMGSTIELR
;
A
#
# COMPACT_ATOMS: atom_id res chain seq x y z
N MET A 1 16.42 8.20 7.98
CA MET A 1 15.66 7.26 7.12
C MET A 1 15.53 7.79 5.70
N GLN A 2 15.47 9.11 5.49
CA GLN A 2 15.59 9.81 4.20
C GLN A 2 16.80 9.40 3.32
N ARG A 3 17.92 8.93 3.90
CA ARG A 3 19.18 8.67 3.16
C ARG A 3 19.31 7.31 2.44
N ARG A 4 18.38 6.35 2.58
CA ARG A 4 18.51 5.02 1.96
C ARG A 4 17.47 4.67 0.89
N LEU A 5 16.36 5.42 0.77
CA LEU A 5 15.56 5.43 -0.48
C LEU A 5 16.30 6.17 -1.63
N MET A 6 17.32 6.97 -1.31
CA MET A 6 18.10 7.79 -2.25
C MET A 6 19.04 7.02 -3.21
N ARG A 7 18.97 5.69 -3.32
CA ARG A 7 19.76 4.92 -4.30
C ARG A 7 18.97 4.37 -5.48
N ALA A 8 17.69 4.73 -5.61
CA ALA A 8 16.88 4.39 -6.79
C ALA A 8 16.15 5.63 -7.35
N LEU A 9 16.87 6.75 -7.49
CA LEU A 9 16.47 7.84 -8.37
C LEU A 9 17.63 8.17 -9.30
N PRO A 10 17.56 7.90 -10.61
CA PRO A 10 18.30 8.68 -11.56
C PRO A 10 17.56 10.01 -11.74
N CYS A 11 18.27 11.10 -11.44
CA CYS A 11 17.98 12.43 -11.95
C CYS A 11 17.73 12.35 -13.47
N LEU A 12 16.54 12.74 -13.92
CA LEU A 12 16.31 13.12 -15.31
C LEU A 12 16.38 14.64 -15.39
N GLY A 13 17.61 15.15 -15.42
CA GLY A 13 17.88 16.45 -16.00
C GLY A 13 17.71 16.33 -17.51
N ALA A 14 16.69 16.98 -18.05
CA ALA A 14 16.53 17.14 -19.49
C ALA A 14 17.67 18.01 -20.03
N LEU A 15 18.66 17.40 -20.69
CA LEU A 15 19.55 18.12 -21.60
C LEU A 15 18.93 18.09 -22.99
N ALA A 16 18.32 19.20 -23.38
CA ALA A 16 18.06 19.52 -24.77
C ALA A 16 19.40 19.90 -25.42
N ILE A 17 19.91 19.05 -26.31
CA ILE A 17 20.93 19.44 -27.28
C ILE A 17 20.20 19.67 -28.60
N SER A 18 19.97 20.93 -28.90
CA SER A 18 19.59 21.40 -30.24
C SER A 18 20.78 21.24 -31.18
N GLY A 19 20.69 20.28 -32.10
CA GLY A 19 21.58 20.16 -33.24
C GLY A 19 20.72 19.99 -34.50
N ALA A 20 20.50 21.09 -35.22
CA ALA A 20 19.91 21.06 -36.54
C ALA A 20 20.90 20.42 -37.52
N LEU A 21 20.50 19.33 -38.19
CA LEU A 21 21.08 18.94 -39.47
C LEU A 21 19.98 18.44 -40.41
N ALA A 22 20.07 19.00 -41.62
CA ALA A 22 19.23 18.91 -42.80
C ALA A 22 18.51 17.58 -43.04
N ALA A 23 17.25 17.72 -43.46
CA ALA A 23 16.45 16.68 -44.08
C ALA A 23 17.12 16.19 -45.38
N ALA A 24 17.35 14.88 -45.47
CA ALA A 24 17.57 14.18 -46.73
C ALA A 24 16.33 13.32 -47.01
N ALA A 25 15.79 13.47 -48.22
CA ALA A 25 14.61 12.76 -48.71
C ALA A 25 14.81 11.23 -48.69
N PRO A 26 13.72 10.44 -48.50
CA PRO A 26 13.79 8.99 -48.66
C PRO A 26 14.06 8.64 -50.14
N PRO A 27 14.89 7.62 -50.43
CA PRO A 27 15.01 7.11 -51.80
C PRO A 27 13.71 6.40 -52.20
N GLU A 28 13.29 6.65 -53.45
CA GLU A 28 12.21 5.94 -54.13
C GLU A 28 12.43 4.42 -54.17
N PRO A 29 11.36 3.62 -54.32
CA PRO A 29 11.46 2.17 -54.36
C PRO A 29 12.12 1.71 -55.66
N ILE A 30 13.14 0.87 -55.55
CA ILE A 30 13.68 0.12 -56.69
C ILE A 30 12.69 -1.00 -57.02
N ASP A 31 12.08 -0.91 -58.20
CA ASP A 31 11.34 -1.99 -58.84
C ASP A 31 12.23 -3.25 -58.98
N ALA A 32 11.84 -4.32 -58.30
CA ALA A 32 12.33 -5.67 -58.55
C ALA A 32 11.21 -6.49 -59.21
N PRO A 33 11.51 -7.25 -60.29
CA PRO A 33 10.51 -7.76 -61.20
C PRO A 33 9.63 -8.85 -60.58
N ALA A 34 8.38 -8.88 -61.04
CA ALA A 34 7.41 -9.94 -60.78
C ALA A 34 7.99 -11.32 -61.12
N SER A 35 8.38 -12.06 -60.09
CA SER A 35 8.55 -13.51 -60.20
C SER A 35 7.26 -14.17 -59.72
N ALA A 36 6.80 -15.12 -60.54
CA ALA A 36 5.50 -15.75 -60.45
C ALA A 36 5.15 -16.22 -59.02
N ARG A 37 4.03 -15.71 -58.50
CA ARG A 37 3.28 -16.36 -57.42
C ARG A 37 2.88 -17.75 -57.91
N ALA A 38 3.69 -18.76 -57.59
CA ALA A 38 3.19 -20.11 -57.46
C ALA A 38 2.20 -20.10 -56.29
N ALA A 39 0.92 -20.26 -56.61
CA ALA A 39 -0.14 -20.50 -55.65
C ALA A 39 0.22 -21.74 -54.82
N ARG A 40 0.78 -21.52 -53.62
CA ARG A 40 0.87 -22.56 -52.60
C ARG A 40 -0.54 -22.76 -52.05
N SER A 41 -1.04 -23.98 -52.22
CA SER A 41 -2.33 -24.44 -51.72
C SER A 41 -2.57 -23.98 -50.28
N ALA A 42 -3.61 -23.18 -50.07
CA ALA A 42 -4.19 -22.98 -48.75
C ALA A 42 -4.60 -24.36 -48.22
N GLY A 43 -4.01 -24.80 -47.10
CA GLY A 43 -4.61 -25.90 -46.34
C GLY A 43 -6.05 -25.51 -46.02
N ALA A 44 -7.00 -26.43 -46.20
CA ALA A 44 -8.40 -26.15 -45.94
C ALA A 44 -8.57 -25.64 -44.50
N GLU A 45 -9.17 -24.46 -44.32
CA GLU A 45 -9.46 -23.93 -42.99
C GLU A 45 -10.32 -24.93 -42.21
N THR A 46 -10.02 -25.11 -40.93
CA THR A 46 -10.86 -25.94 -40.06
C THR A 46 -12.04 -25.08 -39.60
N ALA A 47 -13.22 -25.38 -40.11
CA ALA A 47 -14.44 -24.70 -39.72
C ALA A 47 -15.00 -25.31 -38.43
N TRP A 48 -15.68 -24.51 -37.62
CA TRP A 48 -16.32 -25.02 -36.41
C TRP A 48 -17.52 -24.18 -35.99
N SER A 49 -18.45 -24.80 -35.27
CA SER A 49 -19.72 -24.20 -34.89
C SER A 49 -20.11 -24.53 -33.46
N PHE A 50 -20.84 -23.62 -32.82
CA PHE A 50 -21.33 -23.78 -31.45
C PHE A 50 -22.61 -22.95 -31.27
N THR A 51 -23.40 -23.26 -30.24
CA THR A 51 -24.59 -22.47 -29.88
C THR A 51 -24.44 -21.94 -28.47
N LEU A 52 -24.61 -20.63 -28.30
CA LEU A 52 -24.65 -20.02 -26.97
C LEU A 52 -26.10 -19.93 -26.48
N PRO A 53 -26.42 -20.41 -25.26
CA PRO A 53 -27.78 -20.33 -24.72
C PRO A 53 -28.20 -18.90 -24.40
N ARG A 54 -27.24 -17.99 -24.22
CA ARG A 54 -27.43 -16.58 -23.88
C ARG A 54 -26.21 -15.78 -24.32
N ALA A 55 -26.34 -14.46 -24.38
CA ALA A 55 -25.18 -13.59 -24.58
C ALA A 55 -24.19 -13.75 -23.41
N ALA A 56 -22.90 -13.87 -23.73
CA ALA A 56 -21.85 -14.16 -22.76
C ALA A 56 -20.49 -13.62 -23.23
N ILE A 57 -19.57 -13.43 -22.27
CA ILE A 57 -18.15 -13.23 -22.56
C ILE A 57 -17.56 -14.60 -22.89
N THR A 58 -16.78 -14.68 -23.97
CA THR A 58 -16.21 -15.92 -24.48
C THR A 58 -14.71 -15.80 -24.75
N SER A 59 -14.01 -16.91 -24.55
CA SER A 59 -12.62 -17.09 -25.02
C SER A 59 -12.50 -18.48 -25.61
N ALA A 60 -11.69 -18.62 -26.66
CA ALA A 60 -11.51 -19.90 -27.33
C ALA A 60 -10.05 -20.15 -27.72
N GLY A 61 -9.70 -21.42 -27.75
CA GLY A 61 -8.37 -21.90 -28.16
C GLY A 61 -8.44 -23.26 -28.83
N VAL A 62 -7.38 -23.59 -29.56
CA VAL A 62 -7.18 -24.89 -30.20
C VAL A 62 -6.12 -25.65 -29.44
N TYR A 63 -6.37 -26.93 -29.21
CA TYR A 63 -5.54 -27.80 -28.40
C TYR A 63 -5.16 -29.07 -29.17
N ASP A 64 -4.02 -29.67 -28.84
CA ASP A 64 -3.73 -31.06 -29.21
C ASP A 64 -4.61 -32.02 -28.39
N LEU A 65 -4.61 -33.30 -28.76
CA LEU A 65 -5.39 -34.32 -28.05
C LEU A 65 -4.84 -34.65 -26.64
N GLN A 66 -3.62 -34.20 -26.33
CA GLN A 66 -3.03 -34.26 -24.98
C GLN A 66 -3.42 -33.04 -24.14
N GLY A 67 -4.17 -32.10 -24.71
CA GLY A 67 -4.66 -30.90 -24.04
C GLY A 67 -3.66 -29.75 -23.99
N ARG A 68 -2.60 -29.76 -24.82
CA ARG A 68 -1.69 -28.62 -24.97
C ARG A 68 -2.33 -27.53 -25.80
N LEU A 69 -2.26 -26.27 -25.35
CA LEU A 69 -2.76 -25.12 -26.12
C LEU A 69 -1.82 -24.84 -27.29
N LEU A 70 -2.34 -24.94 -28.50
CA LEU A 70 -1.63 -24.67 -29.75
C LEU A 70 -1.76 -23.21 -30.17
N ARG A 71 -2.96 -22.64 -29.99
CA ARG A 71 -3.26 -21.24 -30.30
C ARG A 71 -4.41 -20.69 -29.50
N THR A 72 -4.27 -19.46 -29.03
CA THR A 72 -5.41 -18.66 -28.55
C THR A 72 -6.12 -18.03 -29.76
N LEU A 73 -7.39 -18.35 -29.97
CA LEU A 73 -8.15 -17.81 -31.11
C LEU A 73 -8.70 -16.41 -30.80
N TRP A 74 -9.27 -16.23 -29.62
CA TRP A 74 -9.68 -14.91 -29.11
C TRP A 74 -9.77 -14.88 -27.58
N ARG A 75 -9.80 -13.66 -27.05
CA ARG A 75 -9.81 -13.35 -25.61
C ARG A 75 -10.97 -12.40 -25.28
N ALA A 76 -11.83 -12.84 -24.37
CA ALA A 76 -12.95 -12.10 -23.79
C ALA A 76 -13.78 -11.31 -24.83
N GLU A 77 -14.29 -12.02 -25.85
CA GLU A 77 -15.23 -11.46 -26.80
C GLU A 77 -16.67 -11.70 -26.35
N THR A 78 -17.47 -10.63 -26.31
CA THR A 78 -18.91 -10.74 -26.05
C THR A 78 -19.62 -11.23 -27.30
N LEU A 79 -20.22 -12.41 -27.22
CA LEU A 79 -21.01 -12.99 -28.32
C LEU A 79 -22.50 -13.04 -27.94
N PRO A 80 -23.41 -12.84 -28.90
CA PRO A 80 -24.84 -12.97 -28.66
C PRO A 80 -25.25 -14.44 -28.48
N ALA A 81 -26.46 -14.66 -27.95
CA ALA A 81 -27.09 -15.98 -27.94
C ALA A 81 -27.30 -16.51 -29.37
N GLY A 82 -27.38 -17.83 -29.53
CA GLY A 82 -27.67 -18.50 -30.79
C GLY A 82 -26.44 -19.13 -31.44
N ALA A 83 -26.63 -19.61 -32.68
CA ALA A 83 -25.63 -20.34 -33.43
C ALA A 83 -24.50 -19.41 -33.91
N GLN A 84 -23.27 -19.88 -33.76
CA GLN A 84 -22.04 -19.21 -34.17
C GLN A 84 -21.24 -20.15 -35.07
N ARG A 85 -20.56 -19.58 -36.07
CA ARG A 85 -19.60 -20.29 -36.92
C ARG A 85 -18.30 -19.51 -36.99
N ARG A 86 -17.17 -20.20 -36.91
CA ARG A 86 -15.81 -19.65 -36.96
C ARG A 86 -14.90 -20.58 -37.77
N SER A 87 -13.70 -20.12 -38.10
CA SER A 87 -12.67 -20.93 -38.74
C SER A 87 -11.30 -20.69 -38.13
N TRP A 88 -10.39 -21.64 -38.34
CA TRP A 88 -8.99 -21.57 -37.95
C TRP A 88 -8.10 -21.97 -39.14
N ASP A 89 -7.02 -21.21 -39.34
CA ASP A 89 -6.08 -21.30 -40.47
C ASP A 89 -5.05 -22.43 -40.33
N GLY A 90 -5.10 -23.22 -39.27
CA GLY A 90 -4.15 -24.30 -39.00
C GLY A 90 -2.79 -23.82 -38.47
N ARG A 91 -2.68 -22.58 -37.98
CA ARG A 91 -1.42 -22.01 -37.45
C ARG A 91 -1.43 -21.82 -35.95
N ASP A 92 -0.26 -21.92 -35.31
CA ASP A 92 -0.02 -21.62 -33.89
C ASP A 92 0.08 -20.11 -33.59
N ASP A 93 0.32 -19.75 -32.32
CA ASP A 93 0.51 -18.35 -31.89
C ASP A 93 1.76 -17.67 -32.48
N GLN A 94 2.71 -18.44 -33.04
CA GLN A 94 3.88 -17.91 -33.76
C GLN A 94 3.64 -17.82 -35.28
N GLY A 95 2.43 -18.16 -35.73
CA GLY A 95 2.06 -18.17 -37.14
C GLY A 95 2.65 -19.35 -37.92
N GLN A 96 3.20 -20.37 -37.25
CA GLN A 96 3.71 -21.58 -37.90
C GLN A 96 2.58 -22.58 -38.11
N ALA A 97 2.67 -23.38 -39.18
CA ALA A 97 1.65 -24.39 -39.46
C ALA A 97 1.74 -25.54 -38.45
N VAL A 98 0.60 -25.93 -37.88
CA VAL A 98 0.49 -27.06 -36.96
C VAL A 98 0.46 -28.36 -37.76
N ALA A 99 1.38 -29.27 -37.45
CA ALA A 99 1.48 -30.58 -38.09
C ALA A 99 0.75 -31.67 -37.27
N LEU A 100 -0.58 -31.55 -37.16
CA LEU A 100 -1.45 -32.54 -36.49
C LEU A 100 -2.54 -33.03 -37.44
N THR A 101 -3.09 -34.22 -37.17
CA THR A 101 -4.25 -34.74 -37.90
C THR A 101 -5.55 -34.30 -37.25
N ASP A 102 -5.63 -34.37 -35.93
CA ASP A 102 -6.80 -34.05 -35.12
C ASP A 102 -6.47 -32.98 -34.08
N VAL A 103 -7.47 -32.14 -33.80
CA VAL A 103 -7.39 -31.07 -32.80
C VAL A 103 -8.65 -31.04 -31.94
N GLU A 104 -8.54 -30.40 -30.77
CA GLU A 104 -9.67 -30.07 -29.90
C GLU A 104 -9.88 -28.56 -29.85
N PHE A 105 -11.07 -28.09 -30.20
CA PHE A 105 -11.50 -26.72 -29.92
C PHE A 105 -12.11 -26.69 -28.52
N ARG A 106 -11.69 -25.70 -27.71
CA ARG A 106 -12.33 -25.39 -26.43
C ARG A 106 -12.76 -23.95 -26.42
N LEU A 107 -13.98 -23.73 -25.95
CA LEU A 107 -14.55 -22.42 -25.72
C LEU A 107 -15.06 -22.35 -24.28
N ILE A 108 -14.69 -21.30 -23.56
CA ILE A 108 -15.30 -20.97 -22.27
C ILE A 108 -16.29 -19.83 -22.47
N HIS A 109 -17.42 -19.86 -21.75
CA HIS A 109 -18.36 -18.75 -21.73
C HIS A 109 -18.90 -18.46 -20.32
N HIS A 110 -19.03 -17.19 -19.96
CA HIS A 110 -19.46 -16.75 -18.63
C HIS A 110 -20.11 -15.34 -18.64
N ARG A 111 -20.67 -14.95 -17.49
CA ARG A 111 -21.11 -13.56 -17.21
C ARG A 111 -20.51 -13.02 -15.92
N MET A 112 -19.34 -13.55 -15.57
CA MET A 112 -18.62 -13.21 -14.35
C MET A 112 -18.35 -11.71 -14.25
N ALA A 113 -18.44 -11.16 -13.04
CA ALA A 113 -18.23 -9.74 -12.76
C ALA A 113 -17.25 -9.53 -11.59
N TYR A 114 -16.51 -8.43 -11.63
CA TYR A 114 -15.56 -8.04 -10.59
C TYR A 114 -16.10 -6.82 -9.86
N VAL A 115 -16.47 -7.01 -8.59
CA VAL A 115 -17.12 -5.97 -7.77
C VAL A 115 -16.15 -5.50 -6.70
N TRP A 116 -15.70 -4.25 -6.78
CA TRP A 116 -14.98 -3.62 -5.70
C TRP A 116 -15.93 -3.29 -4.55
N GLU A 117 -15.67 -3.81 -3.36
CA GLU A 117 -16.53 -3.59 -2.20
C GLU A 117 -16.06 -2.44 -1.30
N GLY A 118 -14.83 -1.96 -1.49
CA GLY A 118 -14.21 -0.95 -0.63
C GLY A 118 -12.96 -1.47 0.04
N VAL A 119 -12.64 -0.91 1.20
CA VAL A 119 -11.41 -1.22 1.94
C VAL A 119 -11.66 -1.58 3.41
N ILE A 120 -10.79 -2.44 3.95
CA ILE A 120 -10.68 -2.78 5.37
C ILE A 120 -9.62 -1.90 6.03
N GLY A 121 -9.88 -1.46 7.26
CA GLY A 121 -8.95 -0.62 8.04
C GLY A 121 -9.15 0.89 7.86
N ASN A 122 -10.12 1.32 7.05
CA ASN A 122 -10.55 2.72 6.95
C ASN A 122 -11.95 2.92 7.55
N SER A 123 -12.06 3.82 8.53
CA SER A 123 -13.32 4.09 9.25
C SER A 123 -14.21 5.14 8.61
N SER A 124 -13.75 5.77 7.52
CA SER A 124 -14.47 6.83 6.82
C SER A 124 -15.90 6.43 6.47
N ALA A 125 -16.82 7.39 6.53
CA ALA A 125 -18.22 7.19 6.19
C ALA A 125 -18.44 6.88 4.70
N ALA A 126 -17.49 7.28 3.84
CA ALA A 126 -17.47 6.96 2.43
C ALA A 126 -16.40 5.90 2.12
N ALA A 127 -16.69 4.99 1.19
CA ALA A 127 -15.75 3.95 0.76
C ALA A 127 -14.54 4.52 -0.01
N GLY A 128 -14.62 5.77 -0.47
CA GLY A 128 -13.57 6.49 -1.19
C GLY A 128 -13.96 7.95 -1.42
N GLY A 129 -13.21 8.65 -2.25
CA GLY A 129 -13.46 10.06 -2.59
C GLY A 129 -12.77 11.08 -1.67
N PRO A 130 -13.03 12.38 -1.86
CA PRO A 130 -12.31 13.46 -1.18
C PRO A 130 -12.57 13.53 0.33
N SER A 131 -13.68 12.96 0.81
CA SER A 131 -14.07 12.91 2.22
C SER A 131 -13.56 11.67 2.97
N ALA A 132 -12.85 10.76 2.30
CA ALA A 132 -12.23 9.62 2.97
C ALA A 132 -10.90 10.05 3.63
N HIS A 133 -10.70 9.67 4.88
CA HIS A 133 -9.43 9.79 5.58
C HIS A 133 -8.40 8.89 4.93
N ARG A 134 -7.33 9.48 4.40
CA ARG A 134 -6.21 8.77 3.80
C ARG A 134 -5.01 9.68 3.68
N SER A 135 -3.82 9.11 3.77
CA SER A 135 -2.57 9.81 3.52
C SER A 135 -1.44 8.80 3.39
N PHE A 136 -0.32 9.22 2.80
CA PHE A 136 0.89 8.42 2.72
C PHE A 136 1.44 8.05 4.11
N LEU A 137 1.36 8.98 5.08
CA LEU A 137 1.84 8.80 6.45
C LEU A 137 0.69 8.89 7.47
N PRO A 138 0.85 8.31 8.67
CA PRO A 138 -0.12 8.49 9.74
C PRO A 138 -0.05 9.93 10.30
N PRO A 139 -1.09 10.38 11.04
CA PRO A 139 -1.07 11.70 11.66
C PRO A 139 0.10 11.86 12.63
N THR A 140 0.66 13.07 12.70
CA THR A 140 1.82 13.41 13.54
C THR A 140 1.58 14.63 14.42
N SER A 141 0.48 15.36 14.19
CA SER A 141 0.08 16.53 14.96
C SER A 141 -1.42 16.73 14.87
N ILE A 142 -2.03 17.24 15.94
CA ILE A 142 -3.46 17.53 16.05
C ILE A 142 -3.62 18.94 16.63
N ALA A 143 -4.52 19.75 16.08
CA ALA A 143 -4.90 21.06 16.60
C ALA A 143 -6.44 21.23 16.58
N PRO A 144 -7.11 21.18 17.74
CA PRO A 144 -8.52 21.53 17.87
C PRO A 144 -8.76 23.04 17.72
N VAL A 145 -9.82 23.40 16.99
CA VAL A 145 -10.32 24.76 16.81
C VAL A 145 -11.85 24.73 16.86
N GLY A 146 -12.41 25.07 18.02
CA GLY A 146 -13.85 25.05 18.24
C GLY A 146 -14.43 23.65 18.02
N SER A 147 -15.36 23.50 17.06
CA SER A 147 -15.95 22.19 16.71
C SER A 147 -15.17 21.41 15.65
N ARG A 148 -13.98 21.87 15.24
CA ARG A 148 -13.14 21.21 14.24
C ARG A 148 -11.84 20.72 14.85
N ILE A 149 -11.34 19.61 14.33
CA ILE A 149 -10.03 19.07 14.65
C ILE A 149 -9.24 19.04 13.34
N HIS A 150 -8.04 19.61 13.35
CA HIS A 150 -7.11 19.56 12.23
C HIS A 150 -5.96 18.61 12.55
N TYR A 151 -5.43 17.92 11.55
CA TYR A 151 -4.26 17.07 11.71
C TYR A 151 -3.31 17.14 10.51
N ALA A 152 -2.04 16.88 10.77
CA ALA A 152 -0.97 16.90 9.77
C ALA A 152 -0.25 15.54 9.72
N VAL A 153 0.26 15.18 8.55
CA VAL A 153 0.81 13.82 8.29
C VAL A 153 2.30 13.81 7.94
N GLY A 154 2.95 14.97 7.81
CA GLY A 154 4.34 15.07 7.36
C GLY A 154 4.45 15.01 5.84
N TYR A 155 5.38 14.20 5.33
CA TYR A 155 5.50 13.92 3.90
C TYR A 155 4.23 13.26 3.36
N ASN A 156 3.78 13.72 2.19
CA ASN A 156 2.45 13.45 1.66
C ASN A 156 2.46 12.83 0.25
N GLU A 157 3.62 12.69 -0.40
CA GLU A 157 3.74 12.16 -1.77
C GLU A 157 2.80 12.83 -2.79
N GLY A 158 2.61 14.14 -2.65
CA GLY A 158 1.72 14.91 -3.52
C GLY A 158 0.22 14.76 -3.20
N GLN A 159 -0.13 14.06 -2.13
CA GLN A 159 -1.48 14.07 -1.56
C GLN A 159 -1.67 15.28 -0.63
N PRO A 160 -2.90 15.61 -0.22
CA PRO A 160 -3.11 16.57 0.86
C PRO A 160 -2.27 16.22 2.09
N GLY A 161 -1.51 17.18 2.60
CA GLY A 161 -0.71 17.00 3.82
C GLY A 161 -1.37 17.53 5.11
N LEU A 162 -2.47 18.26 4.95
CA LEU A 162 -3.27 18.84 6.02
C LEU A 162 -4.73 18.42 5.87
N HIS A 163 -5.27 17.91 6.96
CA HIS A 163 -6.59 17.30 7.03
C HIS A 163 -7.34 17.84 8.24
N GLY A 164 -8.58 17.41 8.38
CA GLY A 164 -9.39 17.73 9.54
C GLY A 164 -10.76 17.08 9.49
N PHE A 165 -11.55 17.32 10.51
CA PHE A 165 -12.92 16.82 10.60
C PHE A 165 -13.71 17.67 11.59
N ALA A 166 -15.04 17.64 11.48
CA ALA A 166 -15.92 18.20 12.49
C ALA A 166 -16.10 17.19 13.64
N SER A 167 -16.12 17.65 14.88
CA SER A 167 -16.30 16.79 16.06
C SER A 167 -17.60 15.98 16.02
N GLY A 168 -18.66 16.54 15.42
CA GLY A 168 -19.95 15.86 15.22
C GLY A 168 -20.02 14.94 13.98
N ALA A 169 -18.99 14.94 13.13
CA ALA A 169 -18.90 14.07 11.96
C ALA A 169 -17.44 13.63 11.71
N PRO A 170 -16.82 12.91 12.67
CA PRO A 170 -15.39 12.62 12.65
C PRO A 170 -14.97 11.66 11.53
N GLN A 171 -15.91 10.91 10.92
CA GLN A 171 -15.64 9.97 9.82
C GLN A 171 -15.62 10.64 8.43
N VAL A 172 -15.66 11.97 8.37
CA VAL A 172 -15.67 12.76 7.14
C VAL A 172 -14.45 13.66 7.14
N ASP A 173 -13.48 13.36 6.28
CA ASP A 173 -12.29 14.18 6.10
C ASP A 173 -12.66 15.52 5.45
N ILE A 174 -12.11 16.58 6.03
CA ILE A 174 -12.19 17.95 5.56
C ILE A 174 -10.76 18.35 5.21
N ARG A 175 -10.51 18.50 3.91
CA ARG A 175 -9.23 18.99 3.40
C ARG A 175 -9.13 20.50 3.59
N ALA A 176 -8.83 20.92 4.82
CA ALA A 176 -8.79 22.32 5.24
C ALA A 176 -7.86 23.18 4.36
N LEU A 177 -6.81 22.57 3.80
CA LEU A 177 -5.97 23.15 2.76
C LEU A 177 -5.73 22.13 1.63
N PRO A 178 -6.14 22.41 0.39
CA PRO A 178 -5.75 21.61 -0.76
C PRO A 178 -4.31 21.95 -1.14
N SER A 179 -3.34 21.41 -0.39
CA SER A 179 -1.93 21.44 -0.79
C SER A 179 -1.48 20.05 -1.18
N THR A 180 -1.12 19.90 -2.45
CA THR A 180 -0.54 18.68 -3.03
C THR A 180 0.95 18.85 -3.30
N ASP A 181 1.61 19.82 -2.66
CA ASP A 181 3.05 20.04 -2.78
C ASP A 181 3.79 18.85 -2.16
N PRO A 182 4.58 18.07 -2.94
CA PRO A 182 5.30 16.92 -2.42
C PRO A 182 6.64 17.29 -1.75
N PHE A 183 7.10 18.54 -1.87
CA PHE A 183 8.36 19.02 -1.30
C PHE A 183 8.24 19.51 0.14
N VAL A 184 7.03 19.89 0.56
CA VAL A 184 6.72 20.27 1.93
C VAL A 184 6.30 19.05 2.76
N GLY A 185 6.69 19.01 4.03
CA GLY A 185 6.12 18.07 5.00
C GLY A 185 5.48 18.82 6.15
N TYR A 186 4.15 18.74 6.23
CA TYR A 186 3.36 19.46 7.21
C TYR A 186 3.40 18.78 8.58
N ALA A 187 3.83 19.52 9.61
CA ALA A 187 3.87 19.03 10.97
C ALA A 187 3.61 20.16 11.99
N MET A 188 3.52 19.80 13.27
CA MET A 188 3.49 20.73 14.42
C MET A 188 2.43 21.82 14.25
N LEU A 189 1.16 21.45 14.27
CA LEU A 189 0.05 22.38 14.17
C LEU A 189 -0.16 23.14 15.48
N ALA A 190 -0.43 24.44 15.36
CA ALA A 190 -0.87 25.28 16.47
C ALA A 190 -1.86 26.33 15.96
N SER A 191 -2.91 26.64 16.72
CA SER A 191 -3.89 27.64 16.31
C SER A 191 -4.23 28.62 17.42
N ASP A 192 -4.43 29.87 17.02
CA ASP A 192 -4.94 30.92 17.89
C ASP A 192 -6.46 31.16 17.73
N GLY A 193 -7.14 30.33 16.94
CA GLY A 193 -8.56 30.46 16.59
C GLY A 193 -8.85 31.33 15.36
N VAL A 194 -7.86 32.07 14.83
CA VAL A 194 -7.98 32.86 13.60
C VAL A 194 -7.08 32.29 12.52
N ARG A 195 -5.84 31.97 12.87
CA ARG A 195 -4.85 31.34 11.99
C ARG A 195 -4.49 29.95 12.49
N MET A 196 -4.10 29.11 11.56
CA MET A 196 -3.45 27.84 11.82
C MET A 196 -2.00 27.93 11.35
N TYR A 197 -1.10 27.79 12.31
CA TYR A 197 0.35 27.77 12.14
C TYR A 197 0.81 26.33 12.00
N TRP A 198 1.83 26.12 11.17
CA TRP A 198 2.36 24.81 10.87
C TRP A 198 3.84 24.91 10.51
N ALA A 199 4.58 23.84 10.78
CA ALA A 199 5.97 23.71 10.39
C ALA A 199 6.09 22.90 9.10
N ASN A 200 6.94 23.37 8.18
CA ASN A 200 7.59 22.47 7.23
C ASN A 200 8.79 21.85 7.95
N THR A 201 8.71 20.55 8.25
CA THR A 201 9.82 19.79 8.86
C THR A 201 10.65 19.02 7.82
N GLY A 202 10.55 19.44 6.56
CA GLY A 202 11.15 18.78 5.40
C GLY A 202 10.16 17.86 4.69
N GLY A 203 10.47 17.52 3.44
CA GLY A 203 9.72 16.60 2.58
C GLY A 203 10.69 16.03 1.57
N MET A 204 10.52 16.35 0.30
CA MET A 204 11.62 16.30 -0.67
C MET A 204 12.56 17.51 -0.58
N SER A 205 12.13 18.61 0.07
CA SER A 205 13.00 19.77 0.31
C SER A 205 13.94 19.59 1.51
N HIS A 206 15.10 20.23 1.44
CA HIS A 206 16.07 20.34 2.53
C HIS A 206 15.81 21.51 3.49
N SER A 207 14.93 22.44 3.12
CA SER A 207 14.60 23.61 3.96
C SER A 207 13.48 23.30 4.95
N SER A 208 13.49 24.00 6.08
CA SER A 208 12.41 24.02 7.08
C SER A 208 12.00 25.45 7.40
N PHE A 209 10.74 25.68 7.72
CA PHE A 209 10.20 27.00 8.04
C PHE A 209 8.85 26.87 8.74
N ILE A 210 8.35 27.98 9.28
CA ILE A 210 6.98 28.10 9.80
C ILE A 210 6.11 28.88 8.81
N GLY A 211 4.98 28.28 8.45
CA GLY A 211 3.91 28.91 7.69
C GLY A 211 2.66 29.08 8.53
N ALA A 212 1.72 29.87 8.01
CA ALA A 212 0.37 29.92 8.56
C ALA A 212 -0.66 30.10 7.44
N HIS A 213 -1.90 29.77 7.75
CA HIS A 213 -3.05 30.08 6.91
C HIS A 213 -4.19 30.60 7.77
N ASP A 214 -5.01 31.44 7.15
CA ASP A 214 -6.25 31.94 7.74
C ASP A 214 -7.30 30.82 7.73
N LEU A 215 -7.98 30.60 8.87
CA LEU A 215 -8.92 29.50 9.03
C LEU A 215 -10.27 29.77 8.35
N ALA A 216 -10.63 31.04 8.11
CA ALA A 216 -11.89 31.41 7.46
C ALA A 216 -11.79 31.34 5.94
N THR A 217 -10.65 31.73 5.38
CA THR A 217 -10.42 31.88 3.93
C THR A 217 -9.50 30.82 3.33
N SER A 218 -8.81 30.02 4.16
CA SER A 218 -7.74 29.10 3.75
C SER A 218 -6.57 29.78 3.03
N ALA A 219 -6.51 31.12 3.03
CA ALA A 219 -5.43 31.87 2.40
C ALA A 219 -4.13 31.71 3.21
N ARG A 220 -3.00 31.52 2.50
CA ARG A 220 -1.67 31.53 3.13
C ARG A 220 -1.43 32.92 3.75
N ALA A 221 -1.01 32.95 5.01
CA ALA A 221 -0.73 34.19 5.71
C ALA A 221 0.56 34.83 5.20
N VAL A 222 0.60 36.16 5.22
CA VAL A 222 1.81 36.93 4.92
C VAL A 222 2.30 37.58 6.21
N PHE A 223 3.55 37.28 6.57
CA PHE A 223 4.26 37.90 7.66
C PHE A 223 5.08 39.08 7.14
N VAL A 224 4.97 40.24 7.79
CA VAL A 224 5.74 41.45 7.44
C VAL A 224 7.25 41.19 7.56
N ALA A 225 7.66 40.42 8.57
CA ALA A 225 9.04 40.02 8.78
C ALA A 225 9.38 38.65 8.15
N GLY A 226 8.48 38.10 7.31
CA GLY A 226 8.70 36.83 6.63
C GLY A 226 9.52 36.96 5.35
N ALA A 227 10.03 35.83 4.86
CA ALA A 227 10.79 35.72 3.62
C ALA A 227 10.07 34.81 2.61
N PRO A 228 10.18 35.06 1.30
CA PRO A 228 9.68 34.13 0.29
C PRO A 228 10.59 32.90 0.19
N VAL A 229 10.02 31.74 -0.15
CA VAL A 229 10.77 30.51 -0.42
C VAL A 229 10.21 29.75 -1.62
N CYS A 230 11.10 29.25 -2.47
CA CYS A 230 10.81 28.28 -3.52
C CYS A 230 11.40 26.94 -3.13
N LEU A 231 10.59 25.89 -3.06
CA LEU A 231 11.08 24.56 -2.67
C LEU A 231 11.68 23.76 -3.82
N ASN A 232 11.27 24.03 -5.05
CA ASN A 232 11.79 23.37 -6.22
C ASN A 232 11.54 24.16 -7.51
N PHE A 233 12.53 24.15 -8.40
CA PHE A 233 12.51 24.86 -9.67
C PHE A 233 12.13 23.94 -10.83
N ARG A 234 11.51 24.51 -11.86
CA ARG A 234 11.29 23.85 -13.15
C ARG A 234 12.62 23.51 -13.82
N PRO A 235 12.62 22.67 -14.89
CA PRO A 235 13.85 22.34 -15.62
C PRO A 235 14.63 23.54 -16.18
N ASP A 236 14.01 24.71 -16.28
CA ASP A 236 14.68 25.97 -16.65
C ASP A 236 15.60 26.54 -15.55
N GLY A 237 15.54 25.98 -14.33
CA GLY A 237 16.33 26.38 -13.17
C GLY A 237 15.98 27.76 -12.58
N LYS A 238 14.91 28.42 -13.06
CA LYS A 238 14.59 29.82 -12.72
C LYS A 238 13.16 29.99 -12.24
N THR A 239 12.23 29.21 -12.79
CA THR A 239 10.81 29.34 -12.50
C THR A 239 10.42 28.35 -11.42
N CYS A 240 9.88 28.82 -10.29
CA CYS A 240 9.36 27.91 -9.27
C CYS A 240 8.08 27.23 -9.75
N TYR A 241 7.82 26.02 -9.26
CA TYR A 241 6.48 25.44 -9.43
C TYR A 241 5.46 26.26 -8.62
N PRO A 242 4.29 26.63 -9.20
CA PRO A 242 3.32 27.50 -8.54
C PRO A 242 2.84 27.00 -7.18
N ASP A 243 2.61 25.70 -7.04
CA ASP A 243 2.19 25.02 -5.82
C ASP A 243 3.29 24.94 -4.74
N GLN A 244 4.55 25.12 -5.15
CA GLN A 244 5.78 24.92 -4.35
C GLN A 244 6.47 26.26 -4.01
N THR A 245 5.77 27.37 -4.27
CA THR A 245 6.18 28.75 -3.97
C THR A 245 5.43 29.28 -2.76
N TYR A 246 6.14 29.80 -1.76
CA TYR A 246 5.55 30.41 -0.57
C TYR A 246 5.99 31.87 -0.50
N ALA A 247 5.01 32.79 -0.51
CA ALA A 247 5.28 34.23 -0.58
C ALA A 247 5.90 34.80 0.70
N SER A 248 5.60 34.19 1.86
CA SER A 248 6.11 34.63 3.15
C SER A 248 6.07 33.48 4.15
N VAL A 249 7.24 33.14 4.69
CA VAL A 249 7.44 32.17 5.76
C VAL A 249 8.38 32.78 6.80
N ILE A 250 8.32 32.31 8.05
CA ILE A 250 9.23 32.74 9.11
C ILE A 250 10.10 31.58 9.56
N ASP A 251 11.18 31.89 10.27
CA ASP A 251 12.06 30.88 10.86
C ASP A 251 12.59 29.86 9.83
N LEU A 252 13.01 30.39 8.67
CA LEU A 252 13.55 29.62 7.54
C LEU A 252 14.98 29.16 7.83
N HIS A 253 15.22 27.86 7.70
CA HIS A 253 16.54 27.23 7.83
C HIS A 253 16.78 26.25 6.68
N THR A 254 18.04 26.06 6.30
CA THR A 254 18.47 25.11 5.25
C THR A 254 19.17 23.87 5.82
N GLU A 255 19.64 23.95 7.07
CA GLU A 255 20.29 22.84 7.76
C GLU A 255 19.26 22.02 8.54
N ALA A 256 19.23 20.72 8.29
CA ALA A 256 18.25 19.83 8.93
C ALA A 256 18.38 19.77 10.47
N SER A 257 19.55 20.10 11.04
CA SER A 257 19.76 20.20 12.49
C SER A 257 19.05 21.38 13.13
N ASP A 258 18.74 22.39 12.33
CA ASP A 258 18.22 23.68 12.77
C ASP A 258 16.69 23.74 12.61
N GLY A 259 16.09 22.70 12.04
CA GLY A 259 14.65 22.62 11.85
C GLY A 259 13.85 22.65 13.15
N PRO A 260 12.58 23.08 13.07
CA PRO A 260 11.70 23.13 14.22
C PRO A 260 11.44 21.72 14.76
N THR A 261 11.22 21.66 16.07
CA THR A 261 10.97 20.43 16.84
C THR A 261 9.71 20.52 17.71
N GLY A 262 9.11 21.70 17.83
CA GLY A 262 7.83 21.95 18.49
C GLY A 262 7.30 23.33 18.13
N LEU A 263 5.97 23.49 18.16
CA LEU A 263 5.28 24.73 17.83
C LEU A 263 4.10 24.93 18.79
N ALA A 264 3.94 26.14 19.33
CA ALA A 264 2.75 26.52 20.08
C ALA A 264 2.44 28.00 19.93
N VAL A 265 1.18 28.40 20.00
CA VAL A 265 0.76 29.79 19.80
C VAL A 265 -0.21 30.24 20.90
N GLN A 266 -0.05 31.47 21.37
CA GLN A 266 -1.00 32.06 22.31
C GLN A 266 -2.30 32.41 21.58
N ARG A 267 -3.44 32.01 22.16
CA ARG A 267 -4.77 32.38 21.65
C ARG A 267 -5.04 33.88 21.85
N ARG A 268 -4.91 34.37 23.09
CA ARG A 268 -5.21 35.77 23.47
C ARG A 268 -3.99 36.70 23.48
N GLY A 269 -2.78 36.14 23.50
CA GLY A 269 -1.53 36.90 23.44
C GLY A 269 -0.95 36.95 22.03
N ARG A 270 0.22 37.60 21.90
CA ARG A 270 0.87 37.85 20.60
C ARG A 270 1.92 36.82 20.22
N LEU A 271 2.24 35.86 21.09
CA LEU A 271 3.44 35.03 20.92
C LEU A 271 3.17 33.71 20.20
N LEU A 272 4.10 33.35 19.31
CA LEU A 272 4.28 32.05 18.68
C LEU A 272 5.64 31.49 19.10
N ALA A 273 5.67 30.33 19.73
CA ALA A 273 6.88 29.67 20.20
C ALA A 273 7.30 28.55 19.26
N VAL A 274 8.59 28.53 18.87
CA VAL A 274 9.19 27.50 18.03
C VAL A 274 10.40 26.90 18.75
N ALA A 275 10.39 25.58 18.98
CA ALA A 275 11.49 24.87 19.62
C ALA A 275 12.51 24.37 18.59
N HIS A 276 13.81 24.59 18.84
CA HIS A 276 14.92 24.05 18.05
C HIS A 276 15.78 23.12 18.92
N GLY A 277 15.44 21.83 18.91
CA GLY A 277 16.10 20.82 19.74
C GLY A 277 17.59 20.64 19.44
N GLY A 278 17.99 20.81 18.18
CA GLY A 278 19.40 20.76 17.79
C GLY A 278 20.25 21.89 18.36
N GLN A 279 19.60 22.97 18.83
CA GLN A 279 20.23 24.20 19.29
C GLN A 279 19.93 24.51 20.76
N ASN A 280 19.14 23.68 21.45
CA ASN A 280 18.72 23.90 22.84
C ASN A 280 18.10 25.29 23.08
N ARG A 281 17.18 25.69 22.19
CA ARG A 281 16.49 26.98 22.32
C ARG A 281 15.03 26.95 21.91
N ILE A 282 14.28 27.89 22.43
CA ILE A 282 12.93 28.24 21.98
C ILE A 282 12.94 29.69 21.51
N ARG A 283 12.51 29.91 20.27
CA ARG A 283 12.36 31.24 19.68
C ARG A 283 10.90 31.67 19.82
N LEU A 284 10.68 32.86 20.36
CA LEU A 284 9.37 33.49 20.45
C LEU A 284 9.24 34.53 19.35
N PHE A 285 8.20 34.43 18.55
CA PHE A 285 7.86 35.37 17.48
C PHE A 285 6.56 36.09 17.79
N ASP A 286 6.43 37.30 17.29
CA ASP A 286 5.14 37.96 17.18
C ASP A 286 4.33 37.24 16.09
N LYS A 287 3.21 36.64 16.46
CA LYS A 287 2.43 35.73 15.60
C LYS A 287 1.76 36.43 14.41
N THR A 288 1.66 37.76 14.45
CA THR A 288 1.01 38.56 13.41
C THR A 288 2.04 39.03 12.39
N THR A 289 3.13 39.63 12.87
CA THR A 289 4.18 40.24 12.03
C THR A 289 5.25 39.25 11.61
N GLY A 290 5.47 38.18 12.39
CA GLY A 290 6.57 37.23 12.20
C GLY A 290 7.90 37.67 12.80
N ALA A 291 7.95 38.82 13.49
CA ALA A 291 9.19 39.35 14.05
C ALA A 291 9.67 38.50 15.25
N LEU A 292 10.96 38.22 15.33
CA LEU A 292 11.55 37.57 16.51
C LEU A 292 11.43 38.51 17.71
N VAL A 293 10.80 38.04 18.77
CA VAL A 293 10.62 38.75 20.04
C VAL A 293 11.70 38.36 21.03
N ARG A 294 11.99 37.06 21.15
CA ARG A 294 12.96 36.54 22.12
C ARG A 294 13.56 35.21 21.67
N ASP A 295 14.79 34.95 22.10
CA ASP A 295 15.46 33.65 21.95
C ASP A 295 15.82 33.16 23.36
N MET A 296 15.23 32.04 23.77
CA MET A 296 15.33 31.49 25.12
C MET A 296 16.17 30.22 25.12
N ALA A 297 17.20 30.15 25.96
CA ALA A 297 17.95 28.92 26.19
C ALA A 297 17.09 27.92 26.99
N VAL A 298 16.82 26.76 26.41
CA VAL A 298 16.02 25.70 27.03
C VAL A 298 16.67 24.36 26.71
N ARG A 299 16.88 23.52 27.72
CA ARG A 299 17.44 22.18 27.48
C ARG A 299 16.43 21.33 26.72
N LEU A 300 16.75 20.95 25.49
CA LEU A 300 15.89 20.19 24.60
C LEU A 300 16.63 18.95 24.11
N GLN A 301 15.92 18.03 23.45
CA GLN A 301 16.52 16.84 22.87
C GLN A 301 16.77 17.06 21.37
N PRO A 302 17.99 16.78 20.86
CA PRO A 302 18.28 16.87 19.43
C PRO A 302 17.38 15.90 18.65
N LYS A 303 16.70 16.40 17.61
CA LYS A 303 15.86 15.60 16.68
C LYS A 303 14.62 14.93 17.33
N ALA A 304 14.29 15.24 18.58
CA ALA A 304 13.03 14.84 19.18
C ALA A 304 11.91 15.81 18.74
N LEU A 305 10.65 15.37 18.78
CA LEU A 305 9.51 16.28 18.72
C LEU A 305 9.35 16.91 20.11
N ASN A 306 10.16 17.94 20.42
CA ASN A 306 10.10 18.72 21.67
C ASN A 306 8.77 19.51 21.74
N GLN A 307 7.66 18.79 21.93
CA GLN A 307 6.31 19.33 21.85
C GLN A 307 6.11 20.48 22.83
N LEU A 308 5.39 21.48 22.35
CA LEU A 308 5.05 22.71 23.05
C LEU A 308 3.53 22.81 23.13
N ALA A 309 3.00 23.42 24.20
CA ALA A 309 1.60 23.79 24.28
C ALA A 309 1.44 25.12 25.02
N MET A 310 0.55 25.99 24.54
CA MET A 310 0.17 27.20 25.27
C MET A 310 -1.12 26.95 26.05
N SER A 311 -1.10 27.23 27.34
CA SER A 311 -2.31 27.19 28.19
C SER A 311 -3.29 28.32 27.84
N PRO A 312 -4.57 28.24 28.25
CA PRO A 312 -5.51 29.35 28.18
C PRO A 312 -5.00 30.67 28.78
N ALA A 313 -4.24 30.61 29.88
CA ALA A 313 -3.61 31.79 30.48
C ALA A 313 -2.43 32.35 29.67
N GLY A 314 -1.96 31.65 28.64
CA GLY A 314 -0.85 32.08 27.78
C GLY A 314 0.52 31.62 28.26
N ASP A 315 0.60 30.74 29.26
CA ASP A 315 1.85 30.11 29.70
C ASP A 315 2.28 29.00 28.74
N LEU A 316 3.59 28.82 28.59
CA LEU A 316 4.20 27.84 27.70
C LEU A 316 4.59 26.58 28.46
N TRP A 317 3.99 25.45 28.10
CA TRP A 317 4.43 24.13 28.51
C TRP A 317 5.43 23.54 27.51
N VAL A 318 6.50 22.95 28.01
CA VAL A 318 7.64 22.47 27.22
C VAL A 318 8.06 21.08 27.67
N ILE A 319 8.16 20.12 26.74
CA ILE A 319 8.88 18.86 27.00
C ILE A 319 10.39 19.13 27.00
N SER A 320 11.05 18.83 28.13
CA SER A 320 12.49 18.96 28.33
C SER A 320 13.10 17.63 28.77
N GLY A 321 13.35 16.73 27.82
CA GLY A 321 13.82 15.38 28.11
C GLY A 321 12.76 14.53 28.80
N ARG A 322 12.94 14.22 30.09
CA ARG A 322 11.98 13.43 30.90
C ARG A 322 11.08 14.30 31.79
N THR A 323 11.20 15.62 31.70
CA THR A 323 10.38 16.56 32.47
C THR A 323 9.51 17.39 31.56
N VAL A 324 8.46 17.96 32.12
CA VAL A 324 7.63 18.98 31.46
C VAL A 324 7.71 20.26 32.29
N LEU A 325 8.12 21.36 31.66
CA LEU A 325 8.34 22.66 32.28
C LEU A 325 7.21 23.61 31.90
N ARG A 326 6.74 24.42 32.85
CA ARG A 326 5.82 25.55 32.62
C ARG A 326 6.57 26.87 32.72
N TYR A 327 6.60 27.63 31.63
CA TYR A 327 7.13 28.99 31.60
C TYR A 327 5.99 30.02 31.67
N THR A 328 6.15 30.99 32.56
CA THR A 328 5.28 32.17 32.70
C THR A 328 6.06 33.43 32.31
N ASP A 329 5.35 34.57 32.16
CA ASP A 329 5.96 35.89 31.91
C ASP A 329 6.76 35.94 30.59
N LEU A 330 6.18 35.36 29.53
CA LEU A 330 6.84 35.17 28.23
C LEU A 330 7.12 36.48 27.47
N ASP A 331 6.29 37.52 27.70
CA ASP A 331 6.48 38.85 27.13
C ASP A 331 7.51 39.69 27.90
N GLY A 332 7.71 39.41 29.18
CA GLY A 332 8.70 40.03 30.05
C GLY A 332 9.97 39.17 30.12
N GLU A 333 10.28 38.66 31.32
CA GLU A 333 11.40 37.75 31.55
C GLU A 333 10.88 36.33 31.86
N PRO A 334 10.92 35.41 30.87
CA PRO A 334 10.39 34.07 31.02
C PRO A 334 11.00 33.33 32.21
N ARG A 335 10.15 32.78 33.09
CA ARG A 335 10.59 31.99 34.25
C ARG A 335 9.84 30.68 34.36
N VAL A 336 10.54 29.64 34.82
CA VAL A 336 9.93 28.34 35.12
C VAL A 336 9.09 28.47 36.39
N ALA A 337 7.78 28.29 36.28
CA ALA A 337 6.84 28.30 37.40
C ALA A 337 6.60 26.90 37.97
N THR A 338 6.67 25.88 37.14
CA THR A 338 6.32 24.50 37.51
C THR A 338 7.17 23.50 36.74
N THR A 339 7.53 22.39 37.39
CA THR A 339 8.21 21.24 36.77
C THR A 339 7.45 19.98 37.13
N ILE A 340 6.95 19.27 36.12
CA ILE A 340 6.42 17.92 36.26
C ILE A 340 7.58 16.95 36.08
N SER A 341 7.83 16.15 37.11
CA SER A 341 8.80 15.05 37.13
C SER A 341 8.06 13.71 37.11
N MET A 342 8.78 12.58 37.13
CA MET A 342 8.20 11.22 37.18
C MET A 342 7.48 10.75 35.90
N LEU A 343 7.85 11.31 34.74
CA LEU A 343 7.42 10.80 33.44
C LEU A 343 8.45 9.79 32.90
N GLU A 344 7.97 8.79 32.17
CA GLU A 344 8.84 7.78 31.58
C GLU A 344 9.51 8.31 30.31
N ARG A 345 8.69 8.76 29.36
CA ARG A 345 9.11 9.34 28.09
C ARG A 345 7.98 10.24 27.56
N PRO A 346 7.90 11.52 27.97
CA PRO A 346 6.90 12.43 27.44
C PRO A 346 7.09 12.66 25.94
N LEU A 347 6.01 12.51 25.17
CA LEU A 347 6.01 12.57 23.70
C LEU A 347 5.19 13.73 23.13
N ALA A 348 4.07 14.06 23.78
CA ALA A 348 3.17 15.11 23.32
C ALA A 348 2.47 15.82 24.47
N LEU A 349 2.12 17.09 24.24
CA LEU A 349 1.41 17.95 25.16
C LEU A 349 0.10 18.43 24.54
N GLY A 350 -0.93 18.59 25.37
CA GLY A 350 -2.20 19.18 24.96
C GLY A 350 -2.81 19.99 26.10
N THR A 351 -3.26 21.19 25.81
CA THR A 351 -3.96 22.09 26.73
C THR A 351 -5.35 22.40 26.19
N ALA A 352 -6.29 22.75 27.06
CA ALA A 352 -7.63 23.15 26.64
C ALA A 352 -7.58 24.46 25.82
N GLU A 353 -8.56 24.67 24.94
CA GLU A 353 -8.68 25.91 24.16
C GLU A 353 -9.05 27.13 25.04
N ALA A 354 -9.76 26.87 26.14
CA ALA A 354 -10.19 27.85 27.12
C ALA A 354 -10.44 27.17 28.47
N GLY A 355 -10.55 27.96 29.54
CA GLY A 355 -10.89 27.46 30.88
C GLY A 355 -9.66 27.07 31.68
N ASP A 356 -9.58 25.79 32.07
CA ASP A 356 -8.55 25.26 32.96
C ASP A 356 -7.14 25.22 32.31
N ASP A 357 -6.12 25.60 33.09
CA ASP A 357 -4.71 25.65 32.71
C ASP A 357 -3.98 24.29 32.89
N SER A 358 -4.72 23.19 33.02
CA SER A 358 -4.14 21.85 33.06
C SER A 358 -3.49 21.46 31.72
N VAL A 359 -2.57 20.50 31.82
CA VAL A 359 -1.85 19.94 30.68
C VAL A 359 -2.02 18.43 30.65
N TRP A 360 -2.35 17.91 29.48
CA TRP A 360 -2.26 16.49 29.15
C TRP A 360 -0.88 16.18 28.60
N VAL A 361 -0.28 15.10 29.10
CA VAL A 361 1.00 14.57 28.66
C VAL A 361 0.79 13.16 28.14
N ALA A 362 1.16 12.91 26.89
CA ALA A 362 1.28 11.55 26.39
C ALA A 362 2.64 10.97 26.80
N ASP A 363 2.64 10.01 27.72
CA ASP A 363 3.83 9.41 28.32
C ASP A 363 4.07 8.01 27.72
N GLY A 364 5.12 7.89 26.91
CA GLY A 364 5.53 6.67 26.21
C GLY A 364 6.40 5.73 27.05
N GLY A 365 7.28 4.99 26.38
CA GLY A 365 8.12 3.96 27.01
C GLY A 365 7.28 2.86 27.66
N ALA A 366 7.64 2.45 28.87
CA ALA A 366 6.85 1.48 29.64
C ALA A 366 5.50 2.04 30.14
N SER A 367 5.27 3.36 30.04
CA SER A 367 4.01 3.98 30.45
C SER A 367 2.91 3.71 29.42
N GLN A 368 3.04 4.18 28.17
CA GLN A 368 1.99 4.12 27.13
C GLN A 368 0.62 4.67 27.61
N GLN A 369 0.64 5.81 28.31
CA GLN A 369 -0.53 6.40 28.96
C GLN A 369 -0.63 7.90 28.71
N LEU A 370 -1.84 8.43 28.81
CA LEU A 370 -2.13 9.86 28.83
C LEU A 370 -2.29 10.28 30.29
N LYS A 371 -1.58 11.31 30.73
CA LYS A 371 -1.56 11.79 32.12
C LYS A 371 -1.91 13.27 32.15
N ARG A 372 -2.91 13.64 32.96
CA ARG A 372 -3.32 15.03 33.17
C ARG A 372 -2.68 15.57 34.45
N PHE A 373 -2.13 16.77 34.36
CA PHE A 373 -1.60 17.51 35.49
C PHE A 373 -2.25 18.89 35.58
N ASP A 374 -2.49 19.37 36.78
CA ASP A 374 -2.89 20.76 36.99
C ASP A 374 -1.73 21.73 36.73
N ARG A 375 -2.03 23.01 36.90
CA ARG A 375 -1.08 24.09 36.62
C ARG A 375 0.10 24.09 37.61
N GLU A 376 -0.06 23.54 38.80
CA GLU A 376 0.97 23.33 39.84
C GLU A 376 1.74 22.01 39.67
N GLY A 377 1.38 21.19 38.67
CA GLY A 377 2.04 19.94 38.34
C GLY A 377 1.55 18.74 39.14
N GLN A 378 0.41 18.84 39.84
CA GLN A 378 -0.20 17.71 40.54
C GLN A 378 -0.95 16.81 39.56
N ALA A 379 -0.77 15.50 39.70
CA ALA A 379 -1.42 14.51 38.85
C ALA A 379 -2.94 14.46 39.15
N ALA A 380 -3.76 14.57 38.11
CA ALA A 380 -5.21 14.59 38.22
C ALA A 380 -5.88 13.35 37.61
N GLN A 381 -5.38 12.83 36.49
CA GLN A 381 -6.01 11.74 35.76
C GLN A 381 -5.00 10.95 34.94
N VAL A 382 -5.25 9.63 34.78
CA VAL A 382 -4.51 8.75 33.89
C VAL A 382 -5.50 7.97 33.02
N ILE A 383 -5.25 7.95 31.71
CA ILE A 383 -5.96 7.15 30.70
C ILE A 383 -4.94 6.23 30.04
N GLY A 384 -5.30 4.98 29.79
CA GLY A 384 -4.41 4.02 29.14
C GLY A 384 -4.04 2.85 30.03
N VAL A 385 -3.77 1.69 29.43
CA VAL A 385 -3.19 0.52 30.12
C VAL A 385 -1.66 0.67 30.17
N ALA A 386 -1.09 0.62 31.38
CA ALA A 386 0.36 0.67 31.56
C ALA A 386 1.06 -0.43 30.75
N GLY A 387 2.15 -0.09 30.07
CA GLY A 387 2.88 -0.99 29.18
C GLY A 387 2.25 -1.18 27.80
N GLY A 388 1.02 -0.70 27.57
CA GLY A 388 0.35 -0.73 26.27
C GLY A 388 0.43 -2.10 25.60
N TYR A 389 1.03 -2.16 24.42
CA TYR A 389 1.23 -3.39 23.62
C TYR A 389 2.56 -4.09 23.90
N GLY A 390 3.08 -4.01 25.13
CA GLY A 390 4.37 -4.62 25.47
C GLY A 390 4.45 -6.12 25.17
N ASN A 391 3.42 -6.91 25.55
CA ASN A 391 3.42 -8.38 25.41
C ASN A 391 2.09 -8.98 24.96
N ASP A 392 1.05 -8.18 24.76
CA ASP A 392 -0.27 -8.66 24.37
C ASP A 392 -0.72 -7.92 23.11
N PRO A 393 -0.99 -8.64 22.00
CA PRO A 393 -1.41 -8.02 20.76
C PRO A 393 -2.87 -7.60 20.75
N ALA A 394 -3.71 -8.05 21.71
CA ALA A 394 -5.13 -7.75 21.71
C ALA A 394 -5.40 -6.23 21.76
N VAL A 395 -6.29 -5.78 20.89
CA VAL A 395 -6.65 -4.36 20.76
C VAL A 395 -7.84 -4.02 21.64
N ALA A 396 -7.71 -2.94 22.41
CA ALA A 396 -8.77 -2.41 23.28
C ALA A 396 -8.95 -0.89 23.08
N GLY A 397 -10.07 -0.35 23.57
CA GLY A 397 -10.42 1.08 23.45
C GLY A 397 -9.66 2.00 24.41
N ASP A 398 -8.89 1.43 25.33
CA ASP A 398 -8.08 2.10 26.36
C ASP A 398 -6.60 1.69 26.27
N LYS A 399 -6.20 0.96 25.22
CA LYS A 399 -4.83 0.47 25.04
C LYS A 399 -4.17 1.20 23.88
N LEU A 400 -3.09 1.92 24.19
CA LEU A 400 -2.38 2.83 23.29
C LEU A 400 -1.03 2.25 22.87
N PHE A 401 -0.58 2.60 21.67
CA PHE A 401 0.70 2.23 21.11
C PHE A 401 1.36 3.40 20.38
N PHE A 402 2.19 4.14 21.10
CA PHE A 402 2.91 5.31 20.57
C PHE A 402 4.18 4.95 19.77
N GLY A 403 4.40 3.67 19.46
CA GLY A 403 5.52 3.24 18.64
C GLY A 403 5.58 3.95 17.29
N ALA A 404 6.75 3.97 16.69
CA ALA A 404 7.00 4.45 15.33
C ALA A 404 8.10 3.59 14.70
N ASN A 405 8.65 4.01 13.56
CA ASN A 405 9.76 3.29 12.93
C ASN A 405 11.03 3.36 13.81
N ARG A 406 11.80 2.26 13.89
CA ARG A 406 13.16 2.19 14.49
C ARG A 406 13.25 2.53 15.98
N ASP A 407 12.42 1.90 16.81
CA ASP A 407 12.39 2.08 18.28
C ASP A 407 12.12 3.52 18.74
N GLN A 408 11.66 4.36 17.81
CA GLN A 408 11.19 5.71 18.10
C GLN A 408 9.73 5.64 18.49
N GLU A 409 9.30 6.59 19.31
CA GLU A 409 7.90 6.77 19.64
C GLU A 409 7.45 8.15 19.22
N ARG A 410 6.21 8.26 18.77
CA ARG A 410 5.54 9.50 18.43
C ARG A 410 4.05 9.39 18.69
N THR A 411 3.45 10.51 19.00
CA THR A 411 1.99 10.67 19.09
C THR A 411 1.69 12.17 19.03
N ALA A 412 0.41 12.51 19.00
CA ALA A 412 -0.07 13.86 19.18
C ALA A 412 -1.35 13.81 20.00
N VAL A 413 -1.60 14.85 20.77
CA VAL A 413 -2.80 15.01 21.58
C VAL A 413 -3.43 16.38 21.33
N GLY A 414 -4.75 16.46 21.40
CA GLY A 414 -5.48 17.72 21.29
C GLY A 414 -6.69 17.70 22.21
N VAL A 415 -6.90 18.80 22.96
CA VAL A 415 -8.05 18.95 23.85
C VAL A 415 -9.04 19.91 23.19
N THR A 416 -10.26 19.46 22.94
CA THR A 416 -11.33 20.29 22.36
C THR A 416 -11.93 21.22 23.41
N ALA A 417 -12.62 22.27 22.99
CA ALA A 417 -13.26 23.24 23.88
C ALA A 417 -14.25 22.63 24.90
N ASP A 418 -14.85 21.47 24.59
CA ASP A 418 -15.73 20.73 25.51
C ASP A 418 -14.95 19.87 26.54
N GLY A 419 -13.62 19.85 26.46
CA GLY A 419 -12.73 19.07 27.33
C GLY A 419 -12.46 17.63 26.85
N SER A 420 -12.96 17.22 25.69
CA SER A 420 -12.63 15.90 25.12
C SER A 420 -11.17 15.86 24.67
N LEU A 421 -10.52 14.71 24.84
CA LEU A 421 -9.12 14.48 24.47
C LEU A 421 -9.04 13.59 23.24
N TRP A 422 -8.43 14.09 22.18
CA TRP A 422 -8.03 13.30 21.02
C TRP A 422 -6.58 12.88 21.12
N VAL A 423 -6.26 11.65 20.73
CA VAL A 423 -4.88 11.11 20.67
C VAL A 423 -4.64 10.37 19.37
N VAL A 424 -3.42 10.48 18.83
CA VAL A 424 -2.93 9.61 17.73
C VAL A 424 -2.33 8.33 18.33
N ASP A 425 -3.03 7.21 18.16
CA ASP A 425 -2.58 5.87 18.51
C ASP A 425 -1.78 5.26 17.33
N THR A 426 -0.52 5.68 17.23
CA THR A 426 0.28 5.64 15.99
C THR A 426 0.42 4.24 15.39
N GLN A 427 0.83 3.22 16.15
CA GLN A 427 1.00 1.88 15.56
C GLN A 427 -0.31 1.15 15.33
N ASN A 428 -1.43 1.61 15.89
CA ASN A 428 -2.74 1.08 15.55
C ASN A 428 -3.39 1.82 14.38
N ASN A 429 -2.68 2.77 13.76
CA ASN A 429 -3.14 3.56 12.60
C ASN A 429 -4.53 4.17 12.84
N ARG A 430 -4.74 4.73 14.04
CA ARG A 430 -6.00 5.35 14.43
C ARG A 430 -5.81 6.57 15.33
N MET A 431 -6.81 7.44 15.34
CA MET A 431 -7.03 8.46 16.35
C MET A 431 -8.19 8.02 17.24
N LEU A 432 -8.11 8.31 18.54
CA LEU A 432 -9.15 8.00 19.51
C LEU A 432 -9.61 9.27 20.22
N ARG A 433 -10.92 9.38 20.51
CA ARG A 433 -11.48 10.41 21.39
C ARG A 433 -11.80 9.81 22.75
N PHE A 434 -11.42 10.52 23.81
CA PHE A 434 -11.86 10.29 25.17
C PHE A 434 -12.73 11.48 25.60
N PRO A 435 -14.00 11.27 25.98
CA PRO A 435 -14.89 12.37 26.34
C PRO A 435 -14.44 13.04 27.65
N ALA A 436 -14.81 14.32 27.79
CA ALA A 436 -14.55 15.08 29.01
C ALA A 436 -15.14 14.37 30.24
N GLY A 437 -14.39 14.32 31.35
CA GLY A 437 -14.88 13.70 32.58
C GLY A 437 -15.13 12.20 32.47
N ALA A 438 -14.40 11.48 31.60
CA ALA A 438 -14.35 10.01 31.59
C ALA A 438 -13.94 9.45 32.97
N LEU A 439 -14.92 9.35 33.87
CA LEU A 439 -14.82 8.92 35.26
C LEU A 439 -15.24 7.45 35.42
N ALA A 440 -15.78 6.82 34.37
CA ALA A 440 -16.13 5.40 34.34
C ALA A 440 -15.44 4.69 33.16
N GLY A 441 -14.30 4.05 33.44
CA GLY A 441 -13.68 3.06 32.56
C GLY A 441 -12.58 3.53 31.61
N ASN A 442 -12.28 4.83 31.50
CA ASN A 442 -11.17 5.36 30.67
C ASN A 442 -11.16 4.86 29.21
N ARG A 443 -12.35 4.65 28.60
CA ARG A 443 -12.47 4.11 27.24
C ARG A 443 -12.73 5.19 26.21
N SER A 444 -12.18 5.01 25.02
CA SER A 444 -12.53 5.85 23.87
C SER A 444 -13.97 5.61 23.43
N ASP A 445 -14.71 6.67 23.10
CA ASP A 445 -16.08 6.59 22.55
C ASP A 445 -16.14 6.88 21.04
N GLU A 446 -15.03 7.28 20.43
CA GLU A 446 -14.92 7.53 18.99
C GLU A 446 -13.52 7.13 18.48
N ARG A 447 -13.44 6.74 17.20
CA ARG A 447 -12.20 6.39 16.51
C ARG A 447 -12.20 6.86 15.06
N ILE A 448 -11.06 7.36 14.56
CA ILE A 448 -10.82 7.54 13.13
C ILE A 448 -9.64 6.65 12.76
N ALA A 449 -9.79 5.76 11.80
CA ALA A 449 -8.74 4.84 11.36
C ALA A 449 -8.57 4.92 9.85
N TYR A 450 -7.32 4.86 9.40
CA TYR A 450 -6.98 4.61 8.00
C TYR A 450 -5.59 3.98 7.97
N LEU A 451 -5.33 3.12 7.01
CA LEU A 451 -3.98 2.60 6.78
C LEU A 451 -3.17 3.63 5.98
N PRO A 452 -1.97 4.03 6.43
CA PRO A 452 -1.03 4.78 5.61
C PRO A 452 -0.54 3.90 4.44
N ALA A 453 0.40 4.41 3.64
CA ALA A 453 0.97 3.63 2.55
C ALA A 453 1.50 2.27 3.05
N SER A 454 0.96 1.18 2.50
CA SER A 454 1.31 -0.18 2.90
C SER A 454 1.53 -1.06 1.69
N TYR A 455 2.54 -1.92 1.76
CA TYR A 455 2.84 -2.93 0.73
C TYR A 455 2.48 -4.35 1.16
N ALA A 456 2.21 -4.57 2.45
CA ALA A 456 2.00 -5.89 3.01
C ALA A 456 0.53 -6.07 3.39
N ALA A 457 -0.15 -6.98 2.70
CA ALA A 457 -1.49 -7.43 3.03
C ALA A 457 -1.62 -8.92 2.72
N THR A 458 -2.40 -9.64 3.52
CA THR A 458 -2.73 -11.04 3.27
C THR A 458 -3.98 -11.45 4.04
N VAL A 459 -4.48 -12.64 3.79
CA VAL A 459 -5.67 -13.21 4.44
C VAL A 459 -5.33 -14.63 4.87
N ASP A 460 -5.85 -15.04 6.02
CA ASP A 460 -5.77 -16.43 6.45
C ASP A 460 -6.72 -17.31 5.62
N HIS A 461 -6.21 -18.22 4.79
CA HIS A 461 -7.07 -19.09 3.98
C HIS A 461 -7.89 -20.08 4.80
N GLY A 462 -7.39 -20.50 5.96
CA GLY A 462 -8.12 -21.37 6.88
C GLY A 462 -9.21 -20.62 7.65
N ASN A 463 -9.14 -19.29 7.70
CA ASN A 463 -10.18 -18.42 8.27
C ASN A 463 -10.21 -17.04 7.55
N PRO A 464 -10.94 -16.92 6.42
CA PRO A 464 -10.93 -15.71 5.58
C PRO A 464 -11.46 -14.44 6.25
N ARG A 465 -12.02 -14.53 7.46
CA ARG A 465 -12.39 -13.36 8.27
C ARG A 465 -11.16 -12.64 8.82
N ARG A 466 -10.00 -13.30 8.90
CA ARG A 466 -8.77 -12.72 9.44
C ARG A 466 -7.96 -12.08 8.31
N VAL A 467 -8.06 -10.77 8.21
CA VAL A 467 -7.38 -9.97 7.19
C VAL A 467 -6.24 -9.20 7.84
N PHE A 468 -5.09 -9.18 7.19
CA PHE A 468 -3.87 -8.60 7.73
C PHE A 468 -3.39 -7.43 6.86
N ALA A 469 -2.91 -6.39 7.52
CA ALA A 469 -2.16 -5.30 6.89
C ALA A 469 -0.94 -4.97 7.75
N ASN A 470 0.26 -5.06 7.19
CA ASN A 470 1.50 -5.04 7.97
C ASN A 470 1.46 -6.08 9.11
N PHE A 471 1.31 -5.62 10.35
CA PHE A 471 1.17 -6.45 11.56
C PHE A 471 -0.20 -6.28 12.25
N LEU A 472 -1.12 -5.53 11.64
CA LEU A 472 -2.49 -5.39 12.12
C LEU A 472 -3.33 -6.57 11.63
N GLU A 473 -4.18 -7.11 12.50
CA GLU A 473 -5.18 -8.12 12.19
C GLU A 473 -6.58 -7.55 12.38
N PHE A 474 -7.41 -7.73 11.37
CA PHE A 474 -8.80 -7.34 11.33
C PHE A 474 -9.68 -8.59 11.30
N ASP A 475 -10.74 -8.61 12.13
CA ASP A 475 -11.89 -9.51 11.93
C ASP A 475 -12.86 -8.80 10.98
N VAL A 476 -13.13 -9.43 9.85
CA VAL A 476 -13.95 -8.90 8.76
C VAL A 476 -15.23 -9.69 8.66
N ASP A 477 -16.35 -8.99 8.50
CA ASP A 477 -17.63 -9.66 8.25
C ASP A 477 -17.62 -10.29 6.83
N GLY A 478 -17.67 -11.62 6.80
CA GLY A 478 -17.75 -12.41 5.58
C GLY A 478 -19.17 -12.54 5.02
N ASN A 479 -20.21 -12.24 5.81
CA ASN A 479 -21.60 -12.50 5.42
C ASN A 479 -22.22 -11.38 4.57
N ALA A 480 -21.67 -10.16 4.62
CA ALA A 480 -22.16 -9.01 3.88
C ALA A 480 -21.08 -8.35 3.00
N PRO A 481 -21.48 -7.66 1.92
CA PRO A 481 -20.59 -6.71 1.24
C PRO A 481 -20.06 -5.68 2.23
N LEU A 482 -18.84 -5.18 2.02
CA LEU A 482 -18.26 -4.17 2.90
C LEU A 482 -19.15 -2.91 2.92
N GLN A 483 -19.42 -2.45 4.13
CA GLN A 483 -20.00 -1.15 4.42
C GLN A 483 -18.88 -0.25 4.92
N ALA A 484 -18.81 0.96 4.37
CA ALA A 484 -17.82 1.95 4.74
C ALA A 484 -17.81 2.16 6.27
N GLY A 485 -16.63 1.99 6.87
CA GLY A 485 -16.38 2.17 8.30
C GLY A 485 -16.97 1.13 9.27
N ALA A 486 -17.75 0.14 8.83
CA ALA A 486 -18.50 -0.74 9.74
C ALA A 486 -18.21 -2.25 9.63
N SER A 487 -17.78 -2.76 8.47
CA SER A 487 -17.69 -4.22 8.21
C SER A 487 -16.43 -4.92 8.74
N TRP A 488 -15.67 -4.28 9.62
CA TRP A 488 -14.44 -4.84 10.17
C TRP A 488 -14.14 -4.30 11.57
N LYS A 489 -13.35 -5.05 12.32
CA LYS A 489 -12.81 -4.64 13.62
C LYS A 489 -11.32 -4.92 13.68
N LEU A 490 -10.53 -3.92 14.04
CA LEU A 490 -9.14 -4.13 14.42
C LEU A 490 -9.11 -4.93 15.73
N VAL A 491 -8.54 -6.14 15.69
CA VAL A 491 -8.56 -7.08 16.83
C VAL A 491 -7.18 -7.31 17.42
N ARG A 492 -6.11 -7.26 16.61
CA ARG A 492 -4.74 -7.45 17.09
C ARG A 492 -3.73 -6.55 16.40
N ASN A 493 -2.69 -6.19 17.15
CA ASN A 493 -1.46 -5.60 16.63
C ASN A 493 -0.27 -6.48 17.01
N TRP A 494 0.24 -7.23 16.05
CA TRP A 494 1.30 -8.22 16.22
C TRP A 494 2.70 -7.64 16.34
N LEU A 495 2.86 -6.31 16.37
CA LEU A 495 4.11 -5.71 16.85
C LEU A 495 4.30 -5.91 18.36
N ALA A 496 3.24 -6.28 19.08
CA ALA A 496 3.30 -6.53 20.51
C ALA A 496 4.24 -7.68 20.86
N GLY A 497 5.22 -7.41 21.74
CA GLY A 497 6.19 -8.41 22.19
C GLY A 497 7.09 -8.96 21.09
N LEU A 498 7.21 -8.28 19.94
CA LEU A 498 8.01 -8.76 18.82
C LEU A 498 9.49 -8.84 19.24
N PRO A 499 10.16 -10.00 19.09
CA PRO A 499 11.54 -10.16 19.53
C PRO A 499 12.49 -9.38 18.63
N ALA A 500 13.62 -8.93 19.20
CA ALA A 500 14.63 -8.15 18.48
C ALA A 500 15.15 -8.82 17.20
N SER A 501 15.10 -10.17 17.10
CA SER A 501 15.45 -10.90 15.88
C SER A 501 14.53 -10.59 14.70
N LEU A 502 13.30 -10.14 14.97
CA LEU A 502 12.29 -9.79 13.98
C LEU A 502 12.07 -8.28 13.84
N THR A 503 12.89 -7.46 14.50
CA THR A 503 12.81 -6.00 14.43
C THR A 503 13.87 -5.44 13.48
N ASP A 504 13.42 -4.74 12.45
CA ASP A 504 14.23 -3.94 11.52
C ASP A 504 13.52 -2.66 11.07
N GLU A 505 14.10 -1.94 10.11
CA GLU A 505 13.56 -0.67 9.62
C GLU A 505 12.21 -0.76 8.89
N ARG A 506 11.76 -1.97 8.52
CA ARG A 506 10.47 -2.22 7.85
C ARG A 506 9.40 -2.69 8.83
N THR A 507 9.77 -2.94 10.09
CA THR A 507 8.93 -3.53 11.11
C THR A 507 8.09 -2.47 11.83
N ALA A 508 7.10 -1.93 11.13
CA ALA A 508 6.16 -0.95 11.66
C ALA A 508 4.87 -0.93 10.82
N ASN A 509 3.76 -0.48 11.42
CA ASN A 509 2.49 -0.34 10.71
C ASN A 509 2.38 0.96 9.89
N SER A 510 3.42 1.81 9.95
CA SER A 510 3.71 2.89 9.00
C SER A 510 4.89 2.57 8.06
N GLY A 511 5.29 1.29 7.99
CA GLY A 511 6.37 0.81 7.13
C GLY A 511 5.85 -0.11 6.04
N PHE A 512 6.79 -0.71 5.30
CA PHE A 512 6.47 -1.59 4.17
C PHE A 512 6.65 -3.08 4.48
N GLY A 513 6.95 -3.46 5.72
CA GLY A 513 7.09 -4.85 6.17
C GLY A 513 5.82 -5.37 6.86
N GLY A 514 5.68 -6.69 6.97
CA GLY A 514 4.52 -7.31 7.58
C GLY A 514 4.44 -8.79 7.25
N PHE A 515 3.26 -9.37 7.48
CA PHE A 515 2.96 -10.73 7.04
C PHE A 515 2.78 -10.78 5.52
N ALA A 516 3.51 -11.68 4.86
CA ALA A 516 3.41 -11.93 3.42
C ALA A 516 2.41 -13.05 3.09
N SER A 517 2.23 -14.01 4.00
CA SER A 517 1.21 -15.06 3.94
C SER A 517 0.85 -15.47 5.37
N VAL A 518 -0.39 -15.88 5.59
CA VAL A 518 -0.89 -16.40 6.87
C VAL A 518 -1.77 -17.61 6.58
N GLU A 519 -1.55 -18.71 7.29
CA GLU A 519 -2.27 -19.96 7.06
C GLU A 519 -2.65 -20.61 8.40
N THR A 520 -3.94 -20.83 8.63
CA THR A 520 -4.42 -21.77 9.65
C THR A 520 -4.36 -23.19 9.11
N LEU A 521 -3.48 -24.00 9.70
CA LEU A 521 -3.17 -25.35 9.22
C LEU A 521 -4.03 -26.43 9.92
N ALA A 522 -3.87 -27.68 9.49
CA ALA A 522 -4.67 -28.82 9.94
C ALA A 522 -4.61 -29.13 11.45
N ASN A 523 -3.63 -28.61 12.19
CA ASN A 523 -3.57 -28.70 13.64
C ASN A 523 -4.39 -27.60 14.37
N GLY A 524 -5.12 -26.76 13.63
CA GLY A 524 -5.93 -25.67 14.15
C GLY A 524 -5.13 -24.43 14.57
N ARG A 525 -3.81 -24.39 14.33
CA ARG A 525 -2.95 -23.25 14.64
C ARG A 525 -2.66 -22.42 13.40
N THR A 526 -2.40 -21.14 13.62
CA THR A 526 -2.14 -20.17 12.55
C THR A 526 -0.67 -19.81 12.48
N TYR A 527 -0.11 -19.85 11.27
CA TYR A 527 1.27 -19.51 11.00
C TYR A 527 1.37 -18.37 10.01
N GLY A 528 2.22 -17.39 10.29
CA GLY A 528 2.52 -16.28 9.40
C GLY A 528 3.95 -16.35 8.88
N MET A 529 4.17 -15.93 7.64
CA MET A 529 5.50 -15.65 7.11
C MET A 529 5.77 -14.15 7.09
N LEU A 530 6.93 -13.75 7.60
CA LEU A 530 7.42 -12.38 7.51
C LEU A 530 8.92 -12.36 7.17
N SER A 531 9.44 -11.20 6.78
CA SER A 531 10.88 -11.01 6.54
C SER A 531 11.42 -9.88 7.39
N ALA A 532 12.44 -10.19 8.19
CA ALA A 532 13.17 -9.21 9.00
C ALA A 532 14.68 -9.40 8.81
N ARG A 533 15.43 -8.30 8.72
CA ARG A 533 16.91 -8.30 8.59
C ARG A 533 17.40 -9.17 7.42
N GLY A 534 16.66 -9.16 6.31
CA GLY A 534 16.96 -9.95 5.12
C GLY A 534 16.68 -11.46 5.25
N ARG A 535 16.03 -11.90 6.33
CA ARG A 535 15.71 -13.31 6.56
C ARG A 535 14.21 -13.55 6.69
N GLN A 536 13.70 -14.51 5.93
CA GLN A 536 12.33 -15.00 6.08
C GLN A 536 12.20 -15.83 7.34
N THR A 537 11.13 -15.61 8.09
CA THR A 537 10.85 -16.34 9.33
C THR A 537 9.40 -16.78 9.36
N LEU A 538 9.19 -18.02 9.75
CA LEU A 538 7.88 -18.55 10.11
C LEU A 538 7.61 -18.25 11.58
N VAL A 539 6.42 -17.72 11.86
CA VAL A 539 5.93 -17.43 13.20
C VAL A 539 4.56 -18.07 13.41
N GLU A 540 4.22 -18.37 14.65
CA GLU A 540 2.86 -18.72 15.06
C GLU A 540 2.15 -17.46 15.56
N LEU A 541 0.86 -17.34 15.21
CA LEU A 541 -0.05 -16.28 15.66
C LEU A 541 -1.07 -16.90 16.62
N PRO A 542 -0.73 -17.06 17.92
CA PRO A 542 -1.57 -17.79 18.87
C PRO A 542 -2.86 -17.03 19.21
N ALA A 543 -3.89 -17.76 19.66
CA ALA A 543 -5.16 -17.15 20.08
C ALA A 543 -5.00 -16.18 21.28
N SER A 544 -3.93 -16.29 22.07
CA SER A 544 -3.62 -15.40 23.19
C SER A 544 -2.12 -15.22 23.33
N GLY A 545 -1.69 -14.05 23.78
CA GLY A 545 -0.27 -13.72 23.96
C GLY A 545 0.40 -13.23 22.68
N PRO A 546 1.72 -12.93 22.74
CA PRO A 546 2.47 -12.41 21.62
C PRO A 546 2.70 -13.49 20.56
N LEU A 547 3.14 -13.08 19.37
CA LEU A 547 3.55 -14.05 18.36
C LEU A 547 4.73 -14.90 18.87
N ARG A 548 4.83 -16.13 18.38
CA ARG A 548 5.94 -17.03 18.71
C ARG A 548 6.79 -17.28 17.47
N VAL A 549 8.11 -17.14 17.61
CA VAL A 549 9.04 -17.53 16.54
C VAL A 549 9.04 -19.05 16.43
N VAL A 550 8.69 -19.58 15.26
CA VAL A 550 8.75 -21.02 14.98
C VAL A 550 10.14 -21.34 14.45
N LYS A 551 10.48 -20.81 13.26
CA LYS A 551 11.83 -20.99 12.73
C LYS A 551 12.18 -19.96 11.65
N PRO A 552 13.44 -19.48 11.63
CA PRO A 552 13.93 -18.71 10.52
C PRO A 552 14.27 -19.65 9.35
N LEU A 553 13.75 -19.35 8.16
CA LEU A 553 14.02 -20.14 6.96
C LEU A 553 15.45 -19.88 6.46
N ALA A 554 16.02 -20.90 5.81
CA ALA A 554 17.30 -20.77 5.14
C ALA A 554 17.17 -19.81 3.95
N ALA A 555 18.19 -18.97 3.75
CA ALA A 555 18.27 -18.14 2.56
C ALA A 555 18.28 -19.03 1.30
N PRO A 556 17.68 -18.58 0.19
CA PRO A 556 17.73 -19.33 -1.06
C PRO A 556 19.17 -19.45 -1.56
N MET A 557 19.54 -20.64 -2.05
CA MET A 557 20.80 -20.84 -2.77
C MET A 557 20.74 -20.12 -4.14
N PRO A 558 21.89 -19.86 -4.79
CA PRO A 558 21.89 -19.29 -6.13
C PRO A 558 20.96 -20.05 -7.09
N ARG A 559 20.17 -19.30 -7.87
CA ARG A 559 19.16 -19.83 -8.82
C ARG A 559 17.96 -20.55 -8.19
N MET A 560 17.83 -20.53 -6.87
CA MET A 560 16.61 -20.94 -6.17
C MET A 560 15.77 -19.72 -5.80
N THR A 561 14.45 -19.86 -5.85
CA THR A 561 13.56 -18.87 -5.25
C THR A 561 13.47 -19.07 -3.73
N ALA A 562 13.11 -18.00 -3.03
CA ALA A 562 12.77 -18.10 -1.62
C ALA A 562 11.54 -19.01 -1.42
N LYS A 563 11.46 -19.69 -0.27
CA LYS A 563 10.35 -20.59 0.05
C LYS A 563 9.11 -19.78 0.39
N VAL A 564 7.95 -20.33 0.05
CA VAL A 564 6.63 -19.76 0.36
C VAL A 564 5.76 -20.85 0.99
N LEU A 565 5.00 -20.49 2.02
CA LEU A 565 3.99 -21.36 2.65
C LEU A 565 2.72 -21.36 1.79
N TYR A 566 2.20 -22.57 1.55
CA TYR A 566 0.94 -22.80 0.85
C TYR A 566 -0.15 -23.19 1.85
N GLU A 567 -1.39 -23.14 1.38
CA GLU A 567 -2.62 -23.32 2.14
C GLU A 567 -2.72 -24.71 2.77
N ASN A 568 -2.10 -25.72 2.15
CA ASN A 568 -1.98 -27.08 2.68
C ASN A 568 -0.82 -27.26 3.68
N GLY A 569 -0.06 -26.19 3.95
CA GLY A 569 1.10 -26.17 4.83
C GLY A 569 2.43 -26.54 4.17
N ASP A 570 2.45 -26.86 2.88
CA ASP A 570 3.70 -27.16 2.17
C ASP A 570 4.57 -25.91 2.01
N LEU A 571 5.89 -26.11 1.96
CA LEU A 571 6.81 -25.06 1.49
C LEU A 571 7.15 -25.27 0.02
N GLY A 572 6.86 -24.27 -0.82
CA GLY A 572 7.17 -24.31 -2.24
C GLY A 572 8.22 -23.31 -2.68
N TYR A 573 8.97 -23.68 -3.73
CA TYR A 573 9.99 -22.85 -4.38
C TYR A 573 10.28 -23.40 -5.79
N SER A 574 11.15 -22.74 -6.55
CA SER A 574 11.69 -23.29 -7.80
C SER A 574 13.21 -23.25 -7.83
N LEU A 575 13.79 -24.07 -8.70
CA LEU A 575 15.21 -24.13 -9.02
C LEU A 575 15.39 -23.94 -10.53
N THR A 576 16.16 -22.93 -10.92
CA THR A 576 16.52 -22.69 -12.32
C THR A 576 17.89 -23.30 -12.62
N GLY A 577 17.91 -24.37 -13.40
CA GLY A 577 19.12 -25.02 -13.91
C GLY A 577 19.48 -24.54 -15.33
N PRO A 578 20.49 -25.17 -15.96
CA PRO A 578 20.78 -24.94 -17.37
C PRO A 578 19.58 -25.35 -18.24
N GLY A 579 18.99 -24.39 -18.93
CA GLY A 579 17.91 -24.62 -19.90
C GLY A 579 16.55 -25.01 -19.30
N ARG A 580 16.41 -25.11 -17.97
CA ARG A 580 15.17 -25.59 -17.32
C ARG A 580 14.89 -24.93 -15.98
N GLN A 581 13.61 -24.77 -15.64
CA GLN A 581 13.15 -24.37 -14.31
C GLN A 581 12.25 -25.46 -13.72
N THR A 582 12.58 -25.93 -12.53
CA THR A 582 11.85 -27.00 -11.84
C THR A 582 11.17 -26.45 -10.60
N VAL A 583 9.87 -26.68 -10.46
CA VAL A 583 9.09 -26.33 -9.27
C VAL A 583 9.15 -27.48 -8.28
N LEU A 584 9.41 -27.14 -7.03
CA LEU A 584 9.64 -28.07 -5.93
C LEU A 584 8.67 -27.77 -4.78
N ARG A 585 8.30 -28.81 -4.05
CA ARG A 585 7.56 -28.75 -2.79
C ARG A 585 8.27 -29.54 -1.72
N LEU A 586 8.28 -29.01 -0.50
CA LEU A 586 8.58 -29.77 0.71
C LEU A 586 7.23 -30.06 1.38
N PRO A 587 6.71 -31.30 1.25
CA PRO A 587 5.42 -31.63 1.82
C PRO A 587 5.41 -31.50 3.34
N LEU A 588 4.35 -30.94 3.89
CA LEU A 588 4.07 -31.00 5.33
C LEU A 588 3.82 -32.46 5.73
N LYS A 589 4.59 -32.98 6.69
CA LYS A 589 4.47 -34.34 7.20
C LYS A 589 3.65 -34.42 8.48
N GLY A 590 3.57 -33.31 9.21
CA GLY A 590 2.84 -33.22 10.46
C GLY A 590 3.39 -32.08 11.30
N PHE A 591 3.23 -32.21 12.60
CA PHE A 591 3.66 -31.22 13.58
C PHE A 591 4.42 -31.92 14.71
N ASP A 592 5.39 -31.24 15.29
CA ASP A 592 6.08 -31.74 16.48
C ASP A 592 5.25 -31.53 17.76
N ALA A 593 5.83 -31.87 18.91
CA ALA A 593 5.17 -31.73 20.21
C ALA A 593 4.87 -30.27 20.60
N ALA A 594 5.62 -29.29 20.07
CA ALA A 594 5.34 -27.88 20.26
C ALA A 594 4.23 -27.37 19.31
N GLY A 595 3.80 -28.22 18.37
CA GLY A 595 2.89 -27.89 17.29
C GLY A 595 3.60 -27.24 16.11
N ASP A 596 4.93 -27.28 16.01
CA ASP A 596 5.64 -26.64 14.90
C ASP A 596 5.56 -27.50 13.64
N PRO A 597 5.35 -26.92 12.44
CA PRO A 597 5.24 -27.69 11.21
C PRO A 597 6.56 -28.41 10.88
N VAL A 598 6.44 -29.70 10.55
CA VAL A 598 7.56 -30.56 10.16
C VAL A 598 7.38 -30.95 8.70
N TRP A 599 8.34 -30.59 7.85
CA TRP A 599 8.34 -30.92 6.43
C TRP A 599 9.25 -32.10 6.10
N SER A 600 9.03 -32.69 4.93
CA SER A 600 9.97 -33.63 4.31
C SER A 600 11.39 -33.06 4.26
N SER A 601 12.40 -33.91 4.43
CA SER A 601 13.80 -33.54 4.18
C SER A 601 14.10 -33.41 2.68
N GLU A 602 13.44 -34.26 1.87
CA GLU A 602 13.59 -34.26 0.41
C GLU A 602 12.40 -33.57 -0.26
N PRO A 603 12.66 -32.67 -1.24
CA PRO A 603 11.61 -32.03 -2.00
C PRO A 603 11.04 -32.96 -3.09
N THR A 604 9.75 -32.79 -3.38
CA THR A 604 9.08 -33.39 -4.54
C THR A 604 9.11 -32.42 -5.72
N ALA A 605 9.56 -32.87 -6.88
CA ALA A 605 9.44 -32.12 -8.12
C ALA A 605 7.99 -32.18 -8.62
N LEU A 606 7.36 -31.02 -8.80
CA LEU A 606 5.99 -30.93 -9.31
C LEU A 606 5.96 -30.85 -10.83
N ALA A 607 6.83 -30.04 -11.43
CA ALA A 607 6.97 -29.91 -12.88
C ALA A 607 8.34 -29.31 -13.20
N SER A 608 8.86 -29.61 -14.37
CA SER A 608 10.08 -29.00 -14.91
C SER A 608 9.77 -28.46 -16.29
N VAL A 609 10.13 -27.23 -16.62
CA VAL A 609 9.79 -26.63 -17.91
C VAL A 609 11.05 -26.06 -18.59
N PRO A 610 11.11 -26.06 -19.94
CA PRO A 610 12.24 -25.46 -20.66
C PRO A 610 12.26 -23.93 -20.49
N THR A 611 13.45 -23.36 -20.33
CA THR A 611 13.66 -21.91 -20.19
C THR A 611 13.88 -21.21 -21.53
N SER A 612 13.16 -21.64 -22.57
CA SER A 612 13.27 -21.12 -23.93
C SER A 612 13.02 -19.61 -24.00
N ALA A 613 13.55 -18.97 -25.04
CA ALA A 613 13.24 -17.57 -25.33
C ALA A 613 11.73 -17.41 -25.54
N GLY A 614 11.12 -16.39 -24.94
CA GLY A 614 9.68 -16.17 -25.02
C GLY A 614 8.83 -16.97 -24.02
N SER A 615 9.40 -17.90 -23.24
CA SER A 615 8.62 -18.72 -22.30
C SER A 615 8.48 -18.11 -20.90
N PRO A 616 7.35 -18.38 -20.20
CA PRO A 616 6.95 -17.70 -18.95
C PRO A 616 7.58 -18.32 -17.69
N TRP A 617 8.89 -18.50 -17.67
CA TRP A 617 9.61 -18.95 -16.47
C TRP A 617 10.08 -17.76 -15.62
N PHE A 618 10.24 -17.94 -14.32
CA PHE A 618 10.58 -16.85 -13.40
C PHE A 618 12.05 -16.38 -13.56
N ARG A 619 12.25 -15.11 -13.92
CA ARG A 619 13.58 -14.52 -14.24
C ARG A 619 14.21 -13.67 -13.13
N GLY A 620 13.84 -13.88 -11.87
CA GLY A 620 14.39 -13.07 -10.77
C GLY A 620 13.79 -11.66 -10.68
N ALA A 621 12.65 -11.43 -11.33
CA ALA A 621 11.93 -10.16 -11.27
C ALA A 621 11.38 -9.88 -9.85
N PHE A 622 11.16 -8.60 -9.54
CA PHE A 622 10.46 -8.21 -8.33
C PHE A 622 9.02 -8.76 -8.35
N THR A 623 8.57 -9.33 -7.23
CA THR A 623 7.26 -10.01 -7.10
C THR A 623 6.34 -9.38 -6.06
N GLY A 624 6.76 -8.26 -5.47
CA GLY A 624 6.12 -7.69 -4.29
C GLY A 624 6.76 -8.18 -2.99
N LEU A 625 5.95 -8.24 -1.93
CA LEU A 625 6.37 -8.65 -0.58
C LEU A 625 6.41 -10.17 -0.42
N LEU A 626 5.59 -10.88 -1.18
CA LEU A 626 5.59 -12.33 -1.26
C LEU A 626 6.58 -12.76 -2.36
N PRO A 627 7.47 -13.74 -2.09
CA PRO A 627 8.28 -14.33 -3.15
C PRO A 627 7.42 -14.99 -4.24
N PRO A 628 8.00 -15.32 -5.42
CA PRO A 628 7.25 -15.97 -6.49
C PRO A 628 6.57 -17.26 -6.03
N ARG A 629 5.25 -17.32 -6.26
CA ARG A 629 4.44 -18.53 -6.09
C ARG A 629 4.40 -19.34 -7.39
N PHE A 630 4.24 -20.64 -7.24
CA PHE A 630 4.03 -21.62 -8.31
C PHE A 630 2.82 -22.50 -7.94
N PRO A 631 1.62 -21.94 -7.86
CA PRO A 631 0.45 -22.63 -7.35
C PRO A 631 -0.02 -23.76 -8.30
N VAL A 632 -0.86 -24.64 -7.78
CA VAL A 632 -1.38 -25.81 -8.53
C VAL A 632 -2.89 -25.68 -8.67
N SER A 633 -3.43 -25.73 -9.89
CA SER A 633 -4.88 -25.70 -10.13
C SER A 633 -5.56 -26.99 -9.67
N ALA A 634 -6.89 -27.00 -9.62
CA ALA A 634 -7.66 -28.19 -9.25
C ALA A 634 -7.41 -29.41 -10.15
N SER A 635 -7.11 -29.22 -11.44
CA SER A 635 -6.71 -30.33 -12.34
C SER A 635 -5.22 -30.67 -12.30
N GLY A 636 -4.46 -30.19 -11.31
CA GLY A 636 -3.06 -30.56 -11.12
C GLY A 636 -2.10 -29.84 -12.07
N ARG A 637 -2.41 -28.61 -12.49
CA ARG A 637 -1.53 -27.81 -13.36
C ARG A 637 -0.67 -26.87 -12.53
N VAL A 638 0.64 -27.01 -12.64
CA VAL A 638 1.64 -26.16 -11.97
C VAL A 638 1.81 -24.88 -12.76
N VAL A 639 1.48 -23.74 -12.14
CA VAL A 639 1.47 -22.43 -12.79
C VAL A 639 2.81 -21.72 -12.62
N PHE A 640 3.28 -21.08 -13.67
CA PHE A 640 4.48 -20.26 -13.74
C PHE A 640 4.12 -18.85 -14.21
N LEU A 641 4.78 -17.85 -13.65
CA LEU A 641 4.64 -16.46 -14.04
C LEU A 641 6.02 -15.82 -14.20
N ASP A 642 6.22 -15.15 -15.33
CA ASP A 642 7.34 -14.25 -15.57
C ASP A 642 6.89 -12.80 -15.38
N GLN A 643 7.21 -12.22 -14.23
CA GLN A 643 6.86 -10.83 -13.89
C GLN A 643 7.79 -9.80 -14.54
N SER A 644 8.81 -10.24 -15.28
CA SER A 644 9.83 -9.34 -15.79
C SER A 644 9.27 -8.39 -16.86
N VAL A 645 9.74 -7.15 -16.83
CA VAL A 645 9.45 -6.14 -17.86
C VAL A 645 10.58 -6.07 -18.90
N GLN A 646 11.57 -6.94 -18.78
CA GLN A 646 12.76 -7.02 -19.63
C GLN A 646 13.20 -8.47 -19.76
N GLY A 647 13.77 -8.82 -20.92
CA GLY A 647 14.34 -10.15 -21.17
C GLY A 647 13.32 -11.21 -21.59
N ASN A 648 12.04 -10.86 -21.69
CA ASN A 648 11.00 -11.69 -22.26
C ASN A 648 10.04 -10.84 -23.09
N GLU A 649 9.78 -11.27 -24.31
CA GLU A 649 8.90 -10.60 -25.28
C GLU A 649 7.88 -11.58 -25.90
N GLY A 650 7.72 -12.75 -25.27
CA GLY A 650 6.77 -13.79 -25.64
C GLY A 650 5.59 -13.83 -24.68
N PHE A 651 5.49 -14.90 -23.88
CA PHE A 651 4.40 -15.13 -22.93
C PHE A 651 4.88 -14.95 -21.49
N HIS A 652 3.96 -14.48 -20.62
CA HIS A 652 4.26 -14.20 -19.22
C HIS A 652 3.56 -15.13 -18.23
N LEU A 653 2.52 -15.87 -18.64
CA LEU A 653 1.85 -16.88 -17.82
C LEU A 653 1.94 -18.24 -18.51
N GLY A 654 2.18 -19.32 -17.77
CA GLY A 654 2.15 -20.66 -18.34
C GLY A 654 1.83 -21.72 -17.30
N ALA A 655 1.49 -22.92 -17.74
CA ALA A 655 1.42 -24.06 -16.83
C ALA A 655 1.92 -25.35 -17.49
N ALA A 656 2.32 -26.27 -16.63
CA ALA A 656 2.67 -27.64 -16.96
C ALA A 656 1.80 -28.60 -16.15
N ALA A 657 1.51 -29.79 -16.69
CA ALA A 657 0.88 -30.84 -15.89
C ALA A 657 1.83 -31.30 -14.78
N THR A 658 1.29 -31.76 -13.65
CA THR A 658 2.13 -32.35 -12.60
C THR A 658 2.88 -33.57 -13.15
N GLY A 659 4.19 -33.64 -12.88
CA GLY A 659 5.11 -34.64 -13.40
C GLY A 659 5.62 -34.38 -14.81
N ALA A 660 5.12 -33.35 -15.51
CA ALA A 660 5.54 -33.05 -16.87
C ALA A 660 6.89 -32.30 -16.94
N ASP A 661 7.54 -32.46 -18.09
CA ASP A 661 8.82 -31.84 -18.44
C ASP A 661 8.69 -30.77 -19.55
N ASP A 662 7.47 -30.37 -19.91
CA ASP A 662 7.19 -29.37 -20.94
C ASP A 662 5.92 -28.56 -20.64
N TRP A 663 5.77 -27.45 -21.36
CA TRP A 663 4.61 -26.56 -21.26
C TRP A 663 3.34 -27.27 -21.77
N LEU A 664 2.27 -27.20 -20.96
CA LEU A 664 0.93 -27.54 -21.40
C LEU A 664 0.31 -26.36 -22.15
N TRP A 665 0.53 -25.14 -21.66
CA TRP A 665 0.09 -23.93 -22.33
C TRP A 665 0.92 -22.73 -21.90
N GLN A 666 0.95 -21.72 -22.74
CA GLN A 666 1.55 -20.42 -22.50
C GLN A 666 0.52 -19.34 -22.91
N ALA A 667 0.41 -18.29 -22.11
CA ALA A 667 -0.62 -17.26 -22.20
C ALA A 667 -0.08 -15.91 -21.70
N SER A 668 -0.93 -14.88 -21.72
CA SER A 668 -0.54 -13.49 -21.43
C SER A 668 0.63 -13.03 -22.31
N PRO A 669 0.40 -12.85 -23.63
CA PRO A 669 1.44 -12.41 -24.54
C PRO A 669 1.91 -10.99 -24.21
N THR A 670 3.16 -10.69 -24.53
CA THR A 670 3.66 -9.33 -24.49
C THR A 670 2.88 -8.44 -25.43
N GLY A 671 2.46 -7.27 -24.96
CA GLY A 671 1.68 -6.33 -25.75
C GLY A 671 1.28 -5.09 -24.95
N ALA A 672 0.63 -4.13 -25.61
CA ALA A 672 -0.01 -3.03 -24.90
C ALA A 672 -1.05 -3.59 -23.91
N LEU A 673 -1.21 -2.92 -22.76
CA LEU A 673 -2.24 -3.27 -21.78
C LEU A 673 -3.64 -3.07 -22.38
N ASP A 674 -4.19 -4.13 -22.96
CA ASP A 674 -5.32 -4.09 -23.90
C ASP A 674 -6.69 -4.36 -23.25
N GLY A 675 -6.71 -4.66 -21.94
CA GLY A 675 -7.91 -5.12 -21.25
C GLY A 675 -8.22 -6.60 -21.49
N LYS A 676 -7.33 -7.32 -22.19
CA LYS A 676 -7.47 -8.72 -22.60
C LYS A 676 -6.29 -9.58 -22.16
N GLY A 677 -5.61 -9.17 -21.08
CA GLY A 677 -4.56 -9.96 -20.45
C GLY A 677 -3.21 -9.93 -21.17
N SER A 678 -2.93 -8.91 -21.99
CA SER A 678 -1.57 -8.69 -22.50
C SER A 678 -0.66 -8.06 -21.43
N PHE A 679 0.64 -8.37 -21.49
CA PHE A 679 1.64 -7.90 -20.54
C PHE A 679 2.55 -6.84 -21.17
N GLN A 680 2.57 -5.62 -20.65
CA GLN A 680 3.38 -4.54 -21.21
C GLN A 680 4.82 -4.59 -20.66
N THR A 681 5.80 -4.49 -21.56
CA THR A 681 7.23 -4.57 -21.23
C THR A 681 7.95 -3.26 -21.56
N LYS A 682 9.22 -3.14 -21.12
CA LYS A 682 10.06 -1.98 -21.42
C LYS A 682 10.34 -1.77 -22.91
N ARG A 683 10.20 -2.81 -23.75
CA ARG A 683 10.32 -2.67 -25.20
C ARG A 683 9.26 -1.73 -25.76
N LEU A 684 8.03 -1.81 -25.24
CA LEU A 684 6.93 -0.92 -25.63
C LEU A 684 6.94 0.38 -24.82
N ASP A 685 7.42 0.30 -23.58
CA ASP A 685 7.33 1.40 -22.62
C ASP A 685 8.54 1.44 -21.68
N GLY A 686 9.55 2.21 -22.07
CA GLY A 686 10.79 2.36 -21.29
C GLY A 686 10.62 2.97 -19.90
N SER A 687 9.44 3.49 -19.54
CA SER A 687 9.21 4.09 -18.20
C SER A 687 8.90 3.06 -17.11
N ILE A 688 8.45 1.85 -17.45
CA ILE A 688 8.02 0.84 -16.46
C ILE A 688 9.21 0.37 -15.62
N THR A 689 9.16 0.52 -14.31
CA THR A 689 10.20 -0.03 -13.43
C THR A 689 9.94 -1.49 -13.08
N TYR A 690 8.70 -1.81 -12.74
CA TYR A 690 8.28 -3.12 -12.26
C TYR A 690 6.95 -3.54 -12.93
N GLY A 691 6.78 -4.85 -13.20
CA GLY A 691 5.65 -5.38 -13.98
C GLY A 691 4.63 -6.18 -13.17
N GLY A 692 4.81 -7.51 -13.11
CA GLY A 692 3.92 -8.43 -12.41
C GLY A 692 4.22 -8.55 -10.91
N ASN A 693 3.33 -9.21 -10.17
CA ASN A 693 3.53 -9.59 -8.76
C ASN A 693 3.30 -11.11 -8.53
N ALA A 694 2.58 -11.52 -7.49
CA ALA A 694 2.27 -12.93 -7.22
C ALA A 694 1.10 -13.46 -8.08
N VAL A 695 1.16 -14.76 -8.39
CA VAL A 695 0.06 -15.53 -8.99
C VAL A 695 -0.60 -16.44 -7.96
N TRP A 696 -1.92 -16.52 -7.99
CA TRP A 696 -2.75 -17.32 -7.10
C TRP A 696 -3.71 -18.20 -7.89
N THR A 697 -4.12 -19.31 -7.28
CA THR A 697 -5.15 -20.18 -7.86
C THR A 697 -6.21 -20.57 -6.85
N HIS A 698 -7.45 -20.68 -7.32
CA HIS A 698 -8.53 -21.33 -6.59
C HIS A 698 -9.36 -22.15 -7.57
N GLY A 699 -9.45 -23.46 -7.39
CA GLY A 699 -10.15 -24.30 -8.36
C GLY A 699 -9.53 -24.21 -9.76
N ARG A 700 -10.34 -23.82 -10.74
CA ARG A 700 -9.92 -23.55 -12.13
C ARG A 700 -9.41 -22.13 -12.38
N HIS A 701 -9.50 -21.23 -11.38
CA HIS A 701 -9.16 -19.82 -11.52
C HIS A 701 -7.68 -19.58 -11.27
N ILE A 702 -7.03 -18.86 -12.18
CA ILE A 702 -5.65 -18.40 -12.07
C ILE A 702 -5.66 -16.87 -12.15
N VAL A 703 -5.22 -16.20 -11.09
CA VAL A 703 -5.19 -14.72 -11.03
C VAL A 703 -3.80 -14.25 -10.67
N TYR A 704 -3.26 -13.31 -11.44
CA TYR A 704 -2.04 -12.58 -11.07
C TYR A 704 -2.23 -11.07 -11.20
N GLY A 705 -1.43 -10.29 -10.46
CA GLY A 705 -1.42 -8.84 -10.57
C GLY A 705 -0.33 -8.32 -11.50
N TYR A 706 -0.67 -7.24 -12.21
CA TYR A 706 0.22 -6.36 -12.95
C TYR A 706 0.13 -4.98 -12.31
N HIS A 707 1.10 -4.63 -11.47
CA HIS A 707 1.08 -3.34 -10.79
C HIS A 707 1.59 -2.23 -11.70
N GLY A 708 2.59 -2.50 -12.57
CA GLY A 708 3.06 -1.58 -13.61
C GLY A 708 3.53 -0.23 -13.06
N GLU A 709 4.55 -0.22 -12.20
CA GLU A 709 5.07 1.02 -11.62
C GLU A 709 5.68 1.92 -12.70
N PHE A 710 5.21 3.16 -12.78
CA PHE A 710 5.53 4.14 -13.85
C PHE A 710 5.18 3.64 -15.26
N TYR A 711 4.17 2.79 -15.40
CA TYR A 711 3.69 2.44 -16.73
C TYR A 711 3.04 3.64 -17.42
N LYS A 712 3.25 3.71 -18.72
CA LYS A 712 2.64 4.61 -19.65
C LYS A 712 1.43 3.94 -20.27
N ASP A 713 0.27 4.54 -20.08
CA ASP A 713 -0.91 4.20 -20.86
C ASP A 713 -0.69 4.68 -22.30
N LEU A 714 -0.47 3.73 -23.22
CA LEU A 714 -0.19 4.04 -24.62
C LEU A 714 -1.37 4.69 -25.35
N LYS A 715 -2.59 4.63 -24.80
CA LYS A 715 -3.77 5.32 -25.36
C LYS A 715 -3.80 6.80 -25.00
N THR A 716 -3.36 7.16 -23.80
CA THR A 716 -3.46 8.53 -23.25
C THR A 716 -2.12 9.24 -23.14
N GLY A 717 -1.00 8.52 -23.23
CA GLY A 717 0.36 9.02 -23.04
C GLY A 717 0.75 9.27 -21.58
N ARG A 718 -0.16 9.05 -20.62
CA ARG A 718 0.07 9.34 -19.20
C ARG A 718 0.84 8.24 -18.51
N VAL A 719 1.64 8.64 -17.52
CA VAL A 719 2.48 7.75 -16.72
C VAL A 719 1.91 7.65 -15.31
N GLY A 720 1.82 6.44 -14.78
CA GLY A 720 1.27 6.17 -13.45
C GLY A 720 1.49 4.71 -13.05
N GLN A 721 0.55 4.15 -12.31
CA GLN A 721 0.54 2.75 -11.86
C GLN A 721 -0.66 2.05 -12.48
N ALA A 722 -0.47 0.84 -12.98
CA ALA A 722 -1.50 0.10 -13.71
C ALA A 722 -2.52 -0.56 -12.77
N ASN A 723 -2.02 -1.18 -11.69
CA ASN A 723 -2.81 -1.87 -10.67
C ASN A 723 -3.96 -2.70 -11.26
N GLN A 724 -3.60 -3.60 -12.17
CA GLN A 724 -4.52 -4.52 -12.85
C GLN A 724 -4.34 -5.94 -12.34
N PHE A 725 -5.39 -6.74 -12.42
CA PHE A 725 -5.38 -8.18 -12.16
C PHE A 725 -5.88 -8.92 -13.40
N MET A 726 -5.15 -9.94 -13.80
CA MET A 726 -5.44 -10.76 -14.97
C MET A 726 -5.93 -12.12 -14.51
N HIS A 727 -7.06 -12.55 -15.07
CA HIS A 727 -7.73 -13.77 -14.67
C HIS A 727 -7.83 -14.72 -15.87
N PHE A 728 -7.29 -15.92 -15.69
CA PHE A 728 -7.26 -17.00 -16.67
C PHE A 728 -7.91 -18.25 -16.08
N ASP A 729 -8.49 -19.05 -16.98
CA ASP A 729 -8.88 -20.42 -16.71
C ASP A 729 -7.65 -21.32 -16.67
N GLU A 730 -7.74 -22.45 -15.96
CA GLU A 730 -6.66 -23.43 -15.90
C GLU A 730 -6.27 -23.99 -17.28
N GLY A 731 -7.16 -23.89 -18.27
CA GLY A 731 -6.96 -24.11 -19.72
C GLY A 731 -6.00 -23.16 -20.42
N GLY A 732 -5.57 -22.07 -19.78
CA GLY A 732 -4.81 -20.99 -20.41
C GLY A 732 -5.69 -19.97 -21.15
N LEU A 733 -7.02 -20.14 -21.15
CA LEU A 733 -7.95 -19.19 -21.76
C LEU A 733 -8.20 -18.00 -20.84
N PHE A 734 -8.18 -16.80 -21.39
CA PHE A 734 -8.42 -15.57 -20.64
C PHE A 734 -9.90 -15.47 -20.21
N ILE A 735 -10.14 -15.08 -18.96
CA ILE A 735 -11.50 -14.87 -18.42
C ILE A 735 -11.80 -13.37 -18.32
N GLY A 736 -10.88 -12.58 -17.76
CA GLY A 736 -11.08 -11.15 -17.65
C GLY A 736 -9.93 -10.41 -16.98
N GLN A 737 -10.04 -9.09 -17.00
CA GLN A 737 -9.08 -8.17 -16.40
C GLN A 737 -9.84 -7.10 -15.61
N PHE A 738 -9.34 -6.76 -14.42
CA PHE A 738 -9.96 -5.79 -13.53
C PHE A 738 -8.92 -5.03 -12.71
N GLY A 739 -9.37 -4.06 -11.92
CA GLY A 739 -8.51 -3.08 -11.25
C GLY A 739 -8.54 -1.73 -11.97
N GLN A 740 -7.88 -0.73 -11.40
CA GLN A 740 -8.06 0.66 -11.80
C GLN A 740 -6.69 1.39 -11.87
N PRO A 741 -6.25 1.82 -13.06
CA PRO A 741 -4.98 2.51 -13.19
C PRO A 741 -5.06 3.98 -12.75
N SER A 742 -3.94 4.52 -12.28
CA SER A 742 -3.83 5.94 -11.86
C SER A 742 -3.60 6.92 -13.02
N THR A 743 -3.52 6.43 -14.27
CA THR A 743 -3.30 7.24 -15.49
C THR A 743 -4.59 7.88 -16.05
N ARG A 744 -5.75 7.64 -15.43
CA ARG A 744 -7.03 8.23 -15.88
C ARG A 744 -7.13 9.74 -15.61
N GLU A 745 -8.06 10.42 -16.30
CA GLU A 745 -8.39 11.82 -16.00
C GLU A 745 -9.05 11.89 -14.62
N ALA A 746 -8.44 12.62 -13.68
CA ALA A 746 -9.06 12.87 -12.38
C ALA A 746 -10.24 13.83 -12.53
N PRO A 747 -11.33 13.62 -11.76
CA PRO A 747 -11.37 14.35 -10.48
C PRO A 747 -11.89 13.57 -9.26
N ALA A 748 -12.02 12.24 -9.29
CA ALA A 748 -12.40 11.44 -8.12
C ALA A 748 -11.48 10.22 -7.92
N LEU A 749 -11.39 9.76 -6.68
CA LEU A 749 -10.79 8.46 -6.37
C LEU A 749 -11.76 7.37 -6.83
N ASP A 750 -11.58 6.93 -8.06
CA ASP A 750 -12.42 5.89 -8.62
C ASP A 750 -12.40 4.63 -7.76
N ALA A 751 -13.54 3.95 -7.71
CA ALA A 751 -13.65 2.63 -7.11
C ALA A 751 -12.53 1.72 -7.61
N GLY A 752 -11.81 1.09 -6.68
CA GLY A 752 -10.74 0.15 -7.01
C GLY A 752 -9.39 0.78 -7.36
N LEU A 753 -9.25 2.11 -7.41
CA LEU A 753 -7.95 2.76 -7.57
C LEU A 753 -7.06 2.42 -6.38
N SER A 754 -5.89 1.84 -6.60
CA SER A 754 -4.89 1.65 -5.56
C SER A 754 -3.56 2.26 -5.98
N GLY A 755 -2.64 2.44 -5.05
CA GLY A 755 -1.22 2.60 -5.38
C GLY A 755 -0.44 1.33 -5.08
N ASN A 756 0.58 1.02 -5.90
CA ASN A 756 1.52 -0.10 -5.72
C ASN A 756 0.91 -1.39 -5.13
N ALA A 757 -0.06 -1.98 -5.83
CA ALA A 757 -0.74 -3.22 -5.39
C ALA A 757 0.19 -4.46 -5.52
N PHE A 758 1.04 -4.68 -4.52
CA PHE A 758 2.07 -5.72 -4.51
C PHE A 758 1.67 -7.05 -3.89
N SER A 759 0.65 -7.07 -3.04
CA SER A 759 0.31 -8.24 -2.22
C SER A 759 -1.12 -8.72 -2.46
N PRO A 760 -1.43 -9.26 -3.66
CA PRO A 760 -2.72 -9.91 -3.87
C PRO A 760 -2.83 -11.19 -3.03
N THR A 761 -4.04 -11.54 -2.61
CA THR A 761 -4.39 -12.84 -2.04
C THR A 761 -5.78 -13.24 -2.54
N LEU A 762 -5.87 -14.38 -3.25
CA LEU A 762 -7.13 -14.95 -3.72
C LEU A 762 -7.63 -15.98 -2.68
N VAL A 763 -8.85 -15.81 -2.19
CA VAL A 763 -9.40 -16.64 -1.12
C VAL A 763 -10.90 -16.88 -1.32
N ARG A 764 -11.36 -18.09 -0.98
CA ARG A 764 -12.78 -18.44 -0.98
C ARG A 764 -13.33 -18.34 0.44
N ASP A 765 -14.49 -17.70 0.58
CA ASP A 765 -15.27 -17.65 1.81
C ASP A 765 -16.71 -18.13 1.51
N GLY A 766 -17.04 -19.33 1.97
CA GLY A 766 -18.32 -19.97 1.65
C GLY A 766 -18.54 -20.16 0.14
N SER A 767 -19.55 -19.49 -0.42
CA SER A 767 -19.86 -19.50 -1.85
C SER A 767 -19.21 -18.35 -2.64
N ARG A 768 -18.45 -17.48 -1.98
CA ARG A 768 -17.88 -16.27 -2.58
C ARG A 768 -16.38 -16.43 -2.80
N LEU A 769 -15.90 -15.89 -3.91
CA LEU A 769 -14.48 -15.79 -4.20
C LEU A 769 -14.06 -14.32 -4.10
N TYR A 770 -12.99 -14.06 -3.38
CA TYR A 770 -12.49 -12.71 -3.13
C TYR A 770 -11.02 -12.58 -3.51
N LEU A 771 -10.65 -11.40 -4.02
CA LEU A 771 -9.27 -10.96 -4.13
C LEU A 771 -9.04 -9.79 -3.18
N TYR A 772 -8.06 -9.94 -2.29
CA TYR A 772 -7.59 -8.88 -1.40
C TYR A 772 -6.25 -8.34 -1.88
N HIS A 773 -5.99 -7.04 -1.69
CA HIS A 773 -4.65 -6.48 -1.93
C HIS A 773 -4.39 -5.21 -1.10
N ASN A 774 -3.11 -4.86 -0.95
CA ASN A 774 -2.68 -3.64 -0.28
C ASN A 774 -2.99 -2.37 -1.10
N ASP A 775 -2.75 -1.22 -0.48
CA ASP A 775 -2.89 0.09 -1.09
C ASP A 775 -1.82 1.06 -0.57
N GLU A 776 -1.13 1.70 -1.48
CA GLU A 776 -0.27 2.86 -1.21
C GLU A 776 -1.13 4.13 -1.08
N SER A 777 -2.05 4.12 -0.12
CA SER A 777 -2.82 5.28 0.36
C SER A 777 -3.83 5.94 -0.61
N ALA A 778 -4.24 5.28 -1.70
CA ALA A 778 -5.28 5.81 -2.59
C ALA A 778 -6.66 5.87 -1.91
N HIS A 779 -7.02 4.85 -1.12
CA HIS A 779 -8.18 4.80 -0.22
C HIS A 779 -7.78 4.51 1.23
N GLY A 780 -6.52 4.16 1.50
CA GLY A 780 -6.01 4.01 2.87
C GLY A 780 -6.55 2.78 3.61
N GLY A 781 -6.55 1.61 2.94
CA GLY A 781 -6.99 0.34 3.52
C GLY A 781 -6.64 -0.87 2.66
N VAL A 782 -6.95 -2.08 3.12
CA VAL A 782 -6.83 -3.31 2.32
C VAL A 782 -8.05 -3.45 1.42
N HIS A 783 -7.87 -3.49 0.11
CA HIS A 783 -8.96 -3.61 -0.86
C HIS A 783 -9.57 -5.01 -0.83
N ARG A 784 -10.88 -5.10 -1.08
CA ARG A 784 -11.59 -6.36 -1.33
C ARG A 784 -12.37 -6.29 -2.63
N TRP A 785 -12.07 -7.20 -3.55
CA TRP A 785 -12.84 -7.45 -4.76
C TRP A 785 -13.60 -8.76 -4.62
N ARG A 786 -14.92 -8.74 -4.84
CA ARG A 786 -15.74 -9.94 -4.99
C ARG A 786 -15.81 -10.34 -6.45
N ILE A 787 -15.67 -11.64 -6.72
CA ILE A 787 -15.75 -12.21 -8.06
C ILE A 787 -17.08 -12.96 -8.18
N ASP A 788 -18.05 -12.35 -8.85
CA ASP A 788 -19.41 -12.86 -8.98
C ASP A 788 -19.54 -13.79 -10.18
N GLY A 789 -20.24 -14.91 -10.00
CA GLY A 789 -20.40 -15.94 -11.05
C GLY A 789 -19.09 -16.68 -11.35
N TRP A 790 -18.17 -16.73 -10.40
CA TRP A 790 -16.90 -17.46 -10.52
C TRP A 790 -17.13 -18.97 -10.75
N ASP A 791 -18.22 -19.51 -10.20
CA ASP A 791 -18.67 -20.90 -10.37
C ASP A 791 -19.57 -21.13 -11.61
N ASP A 792 -19.95 -20.08 -12.35
CA ASP A 792 -20.77 -20.13 -13.57
C ASP A 792 -19.93 -19.91 -14.84
N ILE A 793 -18.88 -20.72 -15.00
CA ILE A 793 -18.08 -20.83 -16.23
C ILE A 793 -18.39 -22.16 -16.89
N ALA A 794 -18.94 -22.10 -18.09
CA ALA A 794 -19.24 -23.28 -18.89
C ALA A 794 -18.22 -23.48 -20.02
N ASP A 795 -17.96 -24.75 -20.32
CA ASP A 795 -17.08 -25.21 -21.39
C ASP A 795 -17.91 -25.77 -22.54
N LEU A 796 -17.57 -25.41 -23.78
CA LEU A 796 -17.98 -26.14 -24.99
C LEU A 796 -16.73 -26.73 -25.62
N ARG A 797 -16.80 -28.00 -26.05
CA ARG A 797 -15.66 -28.71 -26.64
C ARG A 797 -16.05 -29.47 -27.89
N GLY A 798 -15.12 -29.56 -28.83
CA GLY A 798 -15.29 -30.33 -30.07
C GLY A 798 -13.95 -30.85 -30.56
N ARG A 799 -13.93 -32.11 -31.03
CA ARG A 799 -12.71 -32.76 -31.55
C ARG A 799 -12.95 -33.23 -32.98
N GLY A 800 -11.92 -33.13 -33.81
CA GLY A 800 -11.99 -33.68 -35.16
C GLY A 800 -10.77 -33.34 -36.00
N ALA A 801 -10.82 -33.82 -37.25
CA ALA A 801 -9.72 -33.69 -38.19
C ALA A 801 -9.53 -32.24 -38.65
N MET A 802 -8.28 -31.84 -38.82
CA MET A 802 -7.94 -30.55 -39.45
C MET A 802 -8.53 -30.49 -40.87
N GLY A 803 -9.09 -29.33 -41.23
CA GLY A 803 -9.79 -29.10 -42.50
C GLY A 803 -11.25 -29.59 -42.55
N SER A 804 -11.76 -30.18 -41.46
CA SER A 804 -13.18 -30.59 -41.35
C SER A 804 -14.06 -29.49 -40.74
N THR A 805 -15.36 -29.77 -40.58
CA THR A 805 -16.28 -28.94 -39.78
C THR A 805 -16.54 -29.62 -38.43
N ILE A 806 -16.19 -28.94 -37.33
CA ILE A 806 -16.30 -29.48 -35.96
C ILE A 806 -17.41 -28.75 -35.19
N GLU A 807 -18.36 -29.49 -34.62
CA GLU A 807 -19.39 -28.93 -33.73
C GLU A 807 -18.91 -29.02 -32.27
N LEU A 808 -18.98 -27.92 -31.53
CA LEU A 808 -18.68 -27.90 -30.10
C LEU A 808 -19.97 -28.06 -29.32
N ARG A 809 -19.91 -28.89 -28.27
CA ARG A 809 -21.03 -29.20 -27.38
C ARG A 809 -20.67 -29.01 -25.93
#